data_AF-A0A2E2NAW2-F1
#
_entry.id   AF-A0A2E2NAW2-F1
#
_cell.length_a   1.000
_cell.length_b   1.000
_cell.length_c   1.000
_cell.angle_alpha   90.00
_cell.angle_beta   90.00
_cell.angle_gamma   90.00
#
_symmetry.space_group_name_H-M   'P 1'
#
loop_
_entity.id
_entity.type
_entity.pdbx_description
1 polymer ?
#
loop_
_entity_poly.entity_id
_entity_poly.type
_entity_poly.pdbx_seq_one_letter_code
_entity_poly.pdbx_strand_id
1 'polypeptide(L)'
;MSRCCVYVVVAGLAASALGQNSFEWASGSGSWGVAANWSPVGVPGTLSDDATLGMATAYTVNVPADYSIGDLFIPNVNAVLDIPSATDLTVSALDANGVVRLNPGLSGSSTLARLSIRDDGLITGTGAIELYAGGNTRTATIEAVATLDLTVTAGFEIRGAGQIVRGGFNGTIFNEGLIVADGAFGPSGLFINNRFSLIDQTGGGELRADDAVFQLDAARVLGGELRAVNGGSFDFTSGMTLENVTLDLPTLNVPASRTLNLENTVPPAAVTINAAMSNSSSNATLALVNDGTATLDWPAGSIQMFSGGTNLTARLVGTANVDITVTDGFEIRGTGEITRSNFGGTIFNDGLIVADGAFGPAPLVVASRYATIDQTGGGELRANNAIFRVNSSRVRGGEIRSVNGGSFEFINNLTLEDVTLDLPVLDVPAVSTLNLENTIPPGPVTINAAMSNSSSVASLTLLNEATATLNWPAGAIQMYTGGTLPTAVLAGASNVNITVAPGFEVRGTGQISRANFGGTLFNEGRVVADGAFGPAGLRITDRFVHVEQTAGAELLADGAEFRVEGDRVRGGTLRAINGGSFMFTNGMTLESVTLDVPGLDVPAGLTLNLESTIPVSPVTINADQSGSSSVARITLADEAAATLNWPAGAIQMFTGSSLLTASLLGANDIDITVADGFEVRGTGSIARGNFGGTLTNDGLIIADGAFGPAPLDISDRFELVDQSAGGELVADGATLRVNAGRVRGGEMRVINGGAFEFGNGVVLESVTLETPSLDVPVGRTLTLENTAPIGAVTVNAGLSASSSIATLNLAGGTEAVLDWSAGAIDLFSGGTNRSAAITTVNDNDLTIAEGFTVRGGGTISAALNGATLTNNGTLDAAPENGPARLLVTSRFASYNQSESGELIALASTDANTATRIEASQLDLGGVLRVELADGYTPVLGDEIPLFPSGGTTTRFDEVDIPLISETGVPFLGIRYLSNRVVLVVTCSESDLASPFAALDIADVVAFLQLFGNTDAAADLAAPFGQFDIADVITFLQLFGAGCP
;
A
#
# COMPACT_ATOMS: atom_id res chain seq x y z
N MET A 1 119.69 70.58 -63.31
CA MET A 1 119.76 71.64 -62.29
C MET A 1 118.58 71.47 -61.34
N SER A 2 118.84 71.62 -60.03
CA SER A 2 117.90 71.80 -58.88
C SER A 2 117.04 70.65 -58.32
N ARG A 3 117.40 70.25 -57.07
CA ARG A 3 116.63 70.13 -55.78
C ARG A 3 115.14 69.70 -55.86
N CYS A 4 114.56 68.86 -54.99
CA CYS A 4 114.77 68.59 -53.55
C CYS A 4 114.09 67.25 -53.14
N CYS A 5 114.58 66.59 -52.08
CA CYS A 5 114.04 65.38 -51.46
C CYS A 5 112.78 65.62 -50.59
N VAL A 6 111.88 64.62 -50.52
CA VAL A 6 111.01 64.28 -49.36
C VAL A 6 110.75 62.77 -49.36
N TYR A 7 110.91 62.11 -48.21
CA TYR A 7 110.62 60.68 -47.97
C TYR A 7 109.11 60.43 -47.77
N VAL A 8 108.54 59.37 -48.36
CA VAL A 8 107.22 58.83 -48.03
C VAL A 8 107.30 57.30 -47.92
N VAL A 9 106.85 56.77 -46.79
CA VAL A 9 106.71 55.34 -46.48
C VAL A 9 105.44 54.81 -47.15
N VAL A 10 105.57 53.77 -47.99
CA VAL A 10 104.43 53.04 -48.57
C VAL A 10 104.22 51.76 -47.76
N ALA A 11 103.18 51.75 -46.91
CA ALA A 11 102.69 50.54 -46.25
C ALA A 11 101.74 49.80 -47.20
N GLY A 12 101.98 48.51 -47.43
CA GLY A 12 101.04 47.63 -48.12
C GLY A 12 99.76 47.48 -47.30
N LEU A 13 98.63 47.90 -47.86
CA LEU A 13 97.29 47.62 -47.35
C LEU A 13 97.03 46.11 -47.45
N ALA A 14 97.15 45.40 -46.34
CA ALA A 14 96.46 44.12 -46.19
C ALA A 14 94.97 44.42 -46.14
N ALA A 15 94.24 44.12 -47.22
CA ALA A 15 92.80 44.04 -47.15
C ALA A 15 92.46 42.97 -46.10
N SER A 16 91.77 43.37 -45.04
CA SER A 16 91.09 42.43 -44.14
C SER A 16 90.19 41.54 -44.99
N ALA A 17 90.53 40.26 -45.10
CA ALA A 17 89.65 39.26 -45.69
C ALA A 17 88.29 39.36 -44.98
N LEU A 18 87.26 39.75 -45.72
CA LEU A 18 85.89 39.51 -45.27
C LEU A 18 85.80 38.00 -45.01
N GLY A 19 85.40 37.60 -43.81
CA GLY A 19 85.08 36.21 -43.51
C GLY A 19 84.15 35.71 -44.61
N GLN A 20 84.61 34.72 -45.36
CA GLN A 20 83.85 34.19 -46.48
C GLN A 20 82.90 33.15 -45.87
N ASN A 21 81.63 33.53 -45.79
CA ASN A 21 80.60 32.82 -45.03
C ASN A 21 79.93 31.68 -45.82
N SER A 22 80.49 31.23 -46.95
CA SER A 22 79.85 30.21 -47.79
C SER A 22 80.89 29.26 -48.36
N PHE A 23 80.64 27.96 -48.18
CA PHE A 23 81.52 26.86 -48.57
C PHE A 23 80.78 25.88 -49.46
N GLU A 24 81.34 25.58 -50.62
CA GLU A 24 80.81 24.62 -51.58
C GLU A 24 81.59 23.31 -51.50
N TRP A 25 80.89 22.18 -51.44
CA TRP A 25 81.51 20.86 -51.50
C TRP A 25 82.12 20.63 -52.88
N ALA A 26 83.42 20.33 -52.93
CA ALA A 26 84.21 20.24 -54.15
C ALA A 26 84.84 18.84 -54.38
N SER A 27 84.43 17.84 -53.60
CA SER A 27 84.98 16.48 -53.63
C SER A 27 83.93 15.42 -53.97
N GLY A 28 84.35 14.21 -54.32
CA GLY A 28 83.43 13.06 -54.39
C GLY A 28 82.89 12.68 -53.01
N SER A 29 82.61 11.39 -52.78
CA SER A 29 82.26 10.93 -51.45
C SER A 29 83.42 11.18 -50.47
N GLY A 30 83.11 11.67 -49.27
CA GLY A 30 84.14 12.10 -48.33
C GLY A 30 83.62 12.40 -46.92
N SER A 31 84.52 12.95 -46.09
CA SER A 31 84.24 13.36 -44.72
C SER A 31 84.13 14.89 -44.64
N TRP A 32 83.10 15.39 -43.96
CA TRP A 32 82.83 16.81 -43.72
C TRP A 32 84.03 17.54 -43.11
N GLY A 33 84.73 16.87 -42.18
CA GLY A 33 85.86 17.45 -41.43
C GLY A 33 87.17 17.63 -42.21
N VAL A 34 87.21 17.28 -43.50
CA VAL A 34 88.41 17.42 -44.34
C VAL A 34 88.34 18.73 -45.13
N ALA A 35 89.13 19.72 -44.73
CA ALA A 35 89.13 21.07 -45.33
C ALA A 35 89.34 21.10 -46.86
N ALA A 36 90.10 20.14 -47.41
CA ALA A 36 90.36 20.04 -48.85
C ALA A 36 89.12 19.61 -49.67
N ASN A 37 88.05 19.14 -49.01
CA ASN A 37 86.80 18.80 -49.68
C ASN A 37 85.88 20.00 -49.91
N TRP A 38 86.23 21.18 -49.40
CA TRP A 38 85.44 22.40 -49.52
C TRP A 38 86.15 23.47 -50.35
N SER A 39 85.37 24.32 -51.00
CA SER A 39 85.81 25.51 -51.74
C SER A 39 85.06 26.74 -51.22
N PRO A 40 85.75 27.77 -50.68
CA PRO A 40 87.20 27.83 -50.43
C PRO A 40 87.66 26.76 -49.42
N VAL A 41 88.96 26.46 -49.41
CA VAL A 41 89.54 25.43 -48.51
C VAL A 41 89.34 25.84 -47.05
N GLY A 42 88.50 25.10 -46.34
CA GLY A 42 88.10 25.31 -44.95
C GLY A 42 87.04 24.27 -44.56
N VAL A 43 86.69 24.16 -43.28
CA VAL A 43 85.58 23.28 -42.86
C VAL A 43 84.48 24.18 -42.31
N PRO A 44 83.26 24.15 -42.87
CA PRO A 44 82.12 24.83 -42.28
C PRO A 44 81.88 24.27 -40.88
N GLY A 45 81.90 25.12 -39.87
CA GLY A 45 81.80 24.66 -38.48
C GLY A 45 81.33 25.70 -37.47
N THR A 46 80.99 26.91 -37.93
CA THR A 46 80.38 27.96 -37.11
C THR A 46 79.07 28.44 -37.72
N LEU A 47 78.16 28.99 -36.91
CA LEU A 47 76.84 29.45 -37.36
C LEU A 47 76.87 30.58 -38.40
N SER A 48 78.04 31.16 -38.67
CA SER A 48 78.25 32.13 -39.76
C SER A 48 78.64 31.47 -41.09
N ASP A 49 78.88 30.16 -41.11
CA ASP A 49 79.33 29.43 -42.29
C ASP A 49 78.13 28.71 -42.93
N ASP A 50 77.77 29.06 -44.16
CA ASP A 50 76.81 28.32 -44.97
C ASP A 50 77.52 27.20 -45.74
N ALA A 51 76.86 26.06 -45.89
CA ALA A 51 77.40 24.89 -46.60
C ALA A 51 76.52 24.51 -47.78
N THR A 52 77.09 24.35 -48.97
CA THR A 52 76.40 23.91 -50.18
C THR A 52 76.95 22.58 -50.69
N LEU A 53 76.11 21.55 -50.76
CA LEU A 53 76.39 20.26 -51.38
C LEU A 53 75.88 20.27 -52.84
N GLY A 54 76.59 21.00 -53.70
CA GLY A 54 76.14 21.36 -55.05
C GLY A 54 76.67 20.56 -56.23
N MET A 55 77.53 19.54 -56.03
CA MET A 55 78.12 18.82 -57.17
C MET A 55 77.08 18.04 -57.96
N ALA A 56 77.22 17.94 -59.28
CA ALA A 56 76.20 17.34 -60.14
C ALA A 56 76.13 15.79 -60.09
N THR A 57 77.20 15.10 -59.68
CA THR A 57 77.25 13.63 -59.60
C THR A 57 76.73 13.13 -58.26
N ALA A 58 76.39 11.85 -58.13
CA ALA A 58 76.07 11.25 -56.83
C ALA A 58 77.32 11.18 -55.92
N TYR A 59 77.16 11.47 -54.63
CA TYR A 59 78.20 11.34 -53.61
C TYR A 59 77.60 11.29 -52.20
N THR A 60 78.41 10.85 -51.24
CA THR A 60 78.04 10.78 -49.82
C THR A 60 79.01 11.60 -48.98
N VAL A 61 78.47 12.51 -48.16
CA VAL A 61 79.23 13.31 -47.19
C VAL A 61 78.96 12.76 -45.79
N ASN A 62 80.00 12.37 -45.08
CA ASN A 62 79.88 11.86 -43.70
C ASN A 62 80.25 12.95 -42.70
N VAL A 63 79.42 13.18 -41.68
CA VAL A 63 79.65 14.17 -40.61
C VAL A 63 80.32 13.47 -39.41
N PRO A 64 81.65 13.56 -39.22
CA PRO A 64 82.35 12.68 -38.26
C PRO A 64 82.31 13.16 -36.80
N ALA A 65 81.83 14.38 -36.54
CA ALA A 65 81.86 15.05 -35.25
C ALA A 65 80.73 16.09 -35.19
N ASP A 66 80.59 16.78 -34.06
CA ASP A 66 79.59 17.83 -33.92
C ASP A 66 79.98 19.08 -34.71
N TYR A 67 79.02 19.67 -35.44
CA TYR A 67 79.19 20.92 -36.17
C TYR A 67 77.98 21.83 -35.95
N SER A 68 78.19 23.13 -35.96
CA SER A 68 77.11 24.12 -35.96
C SER A 68 77.36 25.10 -37.08
N ILE A 69 76.51 25.11 -38.10
CA ILE A 69 76.65 25.92 -39.31
C ILE A 69 75.45 26.86 -39.50
N GLY A 70 75.57 27.83 -40.41
CA GLY A 70 74.46 28.62 -40.93
C GLY A 70 73.55 27.73 -41.79
N ASP A 71 73.25 28.16 -43.01
CA ASP A 71 72.33 27.42 -43.87
C ASP A 71 73.01 26.22 -44.54
N LEU A 72 72.26 25.11 -44.66
CA LEU A 72 72.68 23.92 -45.40
C LEU A 72 71.84 23.77 -46.67
N PHE A 73 72.49 23.91 -47.83
CA PHE A 73 71.88 23.77 -49.15
C PHE A 73 72.34 22.48 -49.85
N ILE A 74 71.41 21.61 -50.27
CA ILE A 74 71.68 20.34 -50.97
C ILE A 74 70.88 20.32 -52.29
N PRO A 75 71.26 21.11 -53.31
CA PRO A 75 70.50 21.19 -54.55
C PRO A 75 70.55 19.90 -55.39
N ASN A 76 71.56 19.06 -55.19
CA ASN A 76 71.70 17.81 -55.91
C ASN A 76 70.81 16.70 -55.30
N VAL A 77 69.84 16.24 -56.09
CA VAL A 77 68.92 15.15 -55.74
C VAL A 77 69.61 13.81 -55.43
N ASN A 78 70.84 13.61 -55.89
CA ASN A 78 71.61 12.38 -55.68
C ASN A 78 72.69 12.52 -54.58
N ALA A 79 72.78 13.67 -53.92
CA ALA A 79 73.69 13.84 -52.79
C ALA A 79 73.10 13.19 -51.53
N VAL A 80 73.95 12.52 -50.76
CA VAL A 80 73.59 11.94 -49.46
C VAL A 80 74.45 12.57 -48.37
N LEU A 81 73.84 13.05 -47.28
CA LEU A 81 74.51 13.53 -46.08
C LEU A 81 74.26 12.55 -44.93
N ASP A 82 75.30 11.83 -44.50
CA ASP A 82 75.24 10.88 -43.40
C ASP A 82 75.67 11.54 -42.08
N ILE A 83 74.76 11.54 -41.10
CA ILE A 83 74.99 11.96 -39.71
C ILE A 83 75.03 10.68 -38.86
N PRO A 84 76.22 10.13 -38.55
CA PRO A 84 76.35 8.88 -37.81
C PRO A 84 75.93 9.02 -36.33
N SER A 85 75.82 7.89 -35.62
CA SER A 85 75.56 7.89 -34.18
C SER A 85 76.60 8.72 -33.40
N ALA A 86 76.17 9.34 -32.29
CA ALA A 86 76.99 10.19 -31.43
C ALA A 86 77.49 11.48 -32.12
N THR A 87 76.73 12.02 -33.06
CA THR A 87 77.02 13.31 -33.71
C THR A 87 75.79 14.22 -33.72
N ASP A 88 76.02 15.52 -33.55
CA ASP A 88 75.02 16.59 -33.64
C ASP A 88 75.43 17.57 -34.75
N LEU A 89 74.61 17.67 -35.78
CA LEU A 89 74.72 18.71 -36.79
C LEU A 89 73.66 19.77 -36.51
N THR A 90 74.08 20.96 -36.12
CA THR A 90 73.20 22.12 -35.97
C THR A 90 73.26 22.99 -37.22
N VAL A 91 72.10 23.35 -37.79
CA VAL A 91 71.97 24.24 -38.96
C VAL A 91 70.98 25.37 -38.66
N SER A 92 71.12 26.50 -39.35
CA SER A 92 70.14 27.59 -39.34
C SER A 92 68.86 27.17 -40.06
N ALA A 93 68.94 26.92 -41.36
CA ALA A 93 67.89 26.31 -42.17
C ALA A 93 68.42 25.13 -43.02
N LEU A 94 67.50 24.27 -43.48
CA LEU A 94 67.80 23.18 -44.40
C LEU A 94 66.99 23.35 -45.70
N ASP A 95 67.68 23.49 -46.82
CA ASP A 95 67.08 23.41 -48.17
C ASP A 95 67.75 22.26 -48.91
N ALA A 96 67.03 21.12 -49.01
CA ALA A 96 67.60 19.90 -49.55
C ALA A 96 66.68 19.25 -50.60
N ASN A 97 67.25 18.99 -51.77
CA ASN A 97 66.70 18.10 -52.79
C ASN A 97 67.29 16.69 -52.70
N GLY A 98 68.43 16.52 -52.01
CA GLY A 98 69.07 15.23 -51.74
C GLY A 98 68.54 14.53 -50.48
N VAL A 99 69.30 13.57 -49.97
CA VAL A 99 68.92 12.77 -48.79
C VAL A 99 69.82 13.09 -47.59
N VAL A 100 69.24 13.33 -46.41
CA VAL A 100 69.96 13.43 -45.14
C VAL A 100 69.63 12.19 -44.31
N ARG A 101 70.63 11.39 -43.93
CA ARG A 101 70.46 10.16 -43.15
C ARG A 101 70.95 10.35 -41.72
N LEU A 102 70.11 10.05 -40.75
CA LEU A 102 70.48 10.06 -39.34
C LEU A 102 70.63 8.63 -38.84
N ASN A 103 71.81 8.33 -38.29
CA ASN A 103 72.21 7.02 -37.78
C ASN A 103 72.14 5.87 -38.82
N PRO A 104 72.61 6.03 -40.08
CA PRO A 104 72.46 5.01 -41.13
C PRO A 104 73.08 3.65 -40.82
N GLY A 105 73.98 3.56 -39.82
CA GLY A 105 74.60 2.31 -39.38
C GLY A 105 73.73 1.42 -38.49
N LEU A 106 72.52 1.85 -38.10
CA LEU A 106 71.60 1.11 -37.21
C LEU A 106 72.30 0.54 -35.95
N SER A 107 73.26 1.28 -35.39
CA SER A 107 73.95 0.79 -34.20
C SER A 107 72.93 0.70 -33.05
N GLY A 108 72.78 -0.48 -32.43
CA GLY A 108 71.89 -0.66 -31.27
C GLY A 108 72.34 0.09 -30.00
N SER A 109 73.28 1.02 -30.15
CA SER A 109 73.82 1.88 -29.11
C SER A 109 72.80 2.95 -28.74
N SER A 110 72.71 3.30 -27.45
CA SER A 110 71.90 4.44 -26.97
C SER A 110 72.45 5.81 -27.38
N THR A 111 73.42 5.84 -28.31
CA THR A 111 74.07 7.06 -28.80
C THR A 111 73.23 7.72 -29.88
N LEU A 112 72.93 8.98 -29.66
CA LEU A 112 72.09 9.85 -30.45
C LEU A 112 72.81 10.36 -31.71
N ALA A 113 72.21 10.21 -32.90
CA ALA A 113 72.48 11.06 -34.06
C ALA A 113 71.41 12.17 -34.10
N ARG A 114 71.83 13.43 -34.17
CA ARG A 114 70.91 14.58 -34.10
C ARG A 114 71.14 15.55 -35.26
N LEU A 115 70.04 15.98 -35.87
CA LEU A 115 69.98 17.17 -36.72
C LEU A 115 69.20 18.25 -35.97
N SER A 116 69.88 19.31 -35.56
CA SER A 116 69.30 20.43 -34.83
C SER A 116 69.06 21.61 -35.77
N ILE A 117 67.83 22.10 -35.90
CA ILE A 117 67.47 23.22 -36.79
C ILE A 117 67.09 24.42 -35.94
N ARG A 118 67.68 25.59 -36.25
CA ARG A 118 67.45 26.83 -35.53
C ARG A 118 66.35 27.64 -36.20
N ASP A 119 66.69 28.49 -37.17
CA ASP A 119 65.86 29.60 -37.69
C ASP A 119 64.46 29.13 -38.18
N ASP A 120 63.47 29.21 -37.29
CA ASP A 120 62.09 28.71 -37.45
C ASP A 120 61.97 27.28 -38.00
N GLY A 121 63.01 26.46 -37.80
CA GLY A 121 63.01 25.06 -38.19
C GLY A 121 62.67 24.84 -39.67
N LEU A 122 63.04 25.76 -40.56
CA LEU A 122 62.61 25.68 -41.96
C LEU A 122 63.32 24.54 -42.71
N ILE A 123 62.54 23.55 -43.16
CA ILE A 123 62.95 22.45 -44.03
C ILE A 123 62.26 22.61 -45.38
N THR A 124 63.05 22.90 -46.41
CA THR A 124 62.61 23.16 -47.78
C THR A 124 63.27 22.22 -48.80
N GLY A 125 62.73 22.21 -50.02
CA GLY A 125 63.22 21.40 -51.13
C GLY A 125 62.32 20.19 -51.41
N THR A 126 62.83 19.26 -52.21
CA THR A 126 62.10 18.04 -52.67
C THR A 126 62.76 16.75 -52.21
N GLY A 127 63.72 16.86 -51.30
CA GLY A 127 64.52 15.76 -50.79
C GLY A 127 63.86 15.02 -49.65
N ALA A 128 64.69 14.25 -48.92
CA ALA A 128 64.22 13.48 -47.77
C ALA A 128 65.18 13.53 -46.58
N ILE A 129 64.63 13.46 -45.37
CA ILE A 129 65.36 13.06 -44.16
C ILE A 129 64.98 11.62 -43.82
N GLU A 130 65.97 10.72 -43.78
CA GLU A 130 65.81 9.32 -43.40
C GLU A 130 66.32 9.08 -41.97
N LEU A 131 65.45 8.58 -41.10
CA LEU A 131 65.73 8.28 -39.70
C LEU A 131 65.94 6.78 -39.52
N TYR A 132 67.11 6.37 -39.04
CA TYR A 132 67.47 4.97 -38.81
C TYR A 132 67.65 4.69 -37.31
N ALA A 133 66.55 4.80 -36.55
CA ALA A 133 66.56 4.40 -35.14
C ALA A 133 66.45 2.87 -35.01
N GLY A 134 67.39 2.27 -34.26
CA GLY A 134 67.39 0.83 -34.01
C GLY A 134 66.24 0.40 -33.08
N GLY A 135 66.55 0.16 -31.80
CA GLY A 135 65.56 -0.24 -30.78
C GLY A 135 65.04 0.89 -29.89
N ASN A 136 65.45 2.13 -30.14
CA ASN A 136 65.04 3.31 -29.38
C ASN A 136 64.91 4.51 -30.33
N THR A 137 63.71 5.08 -30.41
CA THR A 137 63.37 6.24 -31.26
C THR A 137 64.33 7.42 -31.06
N ARG A 138 64.94 7.56 -29.88
CA ARG A 138 65.92 8.63 -29.57
C ARG A 138 67.25 8.52 -30.31
N THR A 139 67.54 7.42 -30.97
CA THR A 139 68.86 7.21 -31.61
C THR A 139 69.02 7.96 -32.95
N ALA A 140 67.92 8.38 -33.58
CA ALA A 140 67.89 9.28 -34.73
C ALA A 140 66.87 10.39 -34.45
N THR A 141 67.34 11.62 -34.23
CA THR A 141 66.49 12.73 -33.76
C THR A 141 66.61 13.96 -34.64
N ILE A 142 65.46 14.53 -35.03
CA ILE A 142 65.36 15.90 -35.54
C ILE A 142 64.95 16.79 -34.36
N GLU A 143 65.73 17.83 -34.06
CA GLU A 143 65.44 18.77 -32.97
C GLU A 143 65.24 20.19 -33.51
N ALA A 144 64.05 20.78 -33.29
CA ALA A 144 63.86 22.22 -33.42
C ALA A 144 64.35 22.92 -32.13
N VAL A 145 65.31 23.83 -32.23
CA VAL A 145 65.96 24.43 -31.05
C VAL A 145 64.99 25.37 -30.30
N ALA A 146 65.14 25.39 -28.96
CA ALA A 146 64.16 25.59 -27.88
C ALA A 146 63.02 26.64 -27.94
N THR A 147 62.91 27.49 -28.97
CA THR A 147 61.84 28.50 -29.07
C THR A 147 61.14 28.54 -30.42
N LEU A 148 61.54 27.69 -31.36
CA LEU A 148 61.22 27.86 -32.77
C LEU A 148 60.22 26.78 -33.21
N ASP A 149 59.43 27.10 -34.23
CA ASP A 149 58.53 26.16 -34.89
C ASP A 149 59.35 25.26 -35.84
N LEU A 150 58.75 24.18 -36.34
CA LEU A 150 59.36 23.30 -37.35
C LEU A 150 58.48 23.34 -38.59
N THR A 151 59.00 23.79 -39.72
CA THR A 151 58.23 23.87 -40.97
C THR A 151 58.76 22.86 -41.97
N VAL A 152 57.92 21.90 -42.37
CA VAL A 152 58.20 20.93 -43.43
C VAL A 152 57.38 21.33 -44.65
N THR A 153 58.02 21.92 -45.66
CA THR A 153 57.30 22.43 -46.84
C THR A 153 56.76 21.33 -47.75
N ALA A 154 55.80 21.69 -48.59
CA ALA A 154 55.22 20.78 -49.58
C ALA A 154 56.28 20.18 -50.50
N GLY A 155 56.25 18.85 -50.64
CA GLY A 155 57.19 18.08 -51.47
C GLY A 155 58.42 17.54 -50.75
N PHE A 156 58.67 17.95 -49.50
CA PHE A 156 59.73 17.38 -48.67
C PHE A 156 59.23 16.16 -47.88
N GLU A 157 60.07 15.14 -47.71
CA GLU A 157 59.74 13.91 -46.98
C GLU A 157 60.62 13.74 -45.71
N ILE A 158 60.00 13.44 -44.58
CA ILE A 158 60.70 12.90 -43.40
C ILE A 158 60.23 11.47 -43.22
N ARG A 159 61.13 10.48 -43.27
CA ARG A 159 60.75 9.06 -43.23
C ARG A 159 61.65 8.23 -42.31
N GLY A 160 61.08 7.15 -41.78
CA GLY A 160 61.83 6.09 -41.11
C GLY A 160 61.44 5.89 -39.64
N ALA A 161 62.39 5.43 -38.83
CA ALA A 161 62.22 5.22 -37.40
C ALA A 161 63.08 6.23 -36.62
N GLY A 162 62.49 6.94 -35.65
CA GLY A 162 63.21 8.00 -34.96
C GLY A 162 62.32 8.88 -34.10
N GLN A 163 62.82 10.08 -33.81
CA GLN A 163 62.11 11.07 -33.02
C GLN A 163 62.18 12.46 -33.64
N ILE A 164 61.05 13.17 -33.64
CA ILE A 164 61.00 14.61 -33.90
C ILE A 164 60.70 15.30 -32.55
N VAL A 165 61.60 16.17 -32.13
CA VAL A 165 61.53 16.85 -30.82
C VAL A 165 61.74 18.33 -30.95
N ARG A 166 61.38 19.03 -29.87
CA ARG A 166 61.74 20.42 -29.64
C ARG A 166 62.59 20.55 -28.39
N GLY A 167 63.50 21.52 -28.37
CA GLY A 167 64.30 21.85 -27.18
C GLY A 167 63.48 22.45 -26.02
N GLY A 168 62.31 23.05 -26.30
CA GLY A 168 61.43 23.73 -25.34
C GLY A 168 59.94 23.44 -25.55
N PHE A 169 59.08 23.90 -24.64
CA PHE A 169 57.62 23.62 -24.61
C PHE A 169 56.79 24.58 -25.47
N ASN A 170 55.67 24.11 -26.05
CA ASN A 170 54.68 24.87 -26.84
C ASN A 170 55.14 25.34 -28.24
N GLY A 171 55.78 24.46 -29.02
CA GLY A 171 56.06 24.75 -30.44
C GLY A 171 55.00 24.20 -31.36
N THR A 172 55.00 24.68 -32.61
CA THR A 172 54.17 24.18 -33.70
C THR A 172 55.02 23.44 -34.72
N ILE A 173 54.53 22.30 -35.22
CA ILE A 173 55.03 21.71 -36.47
C ILE A 173 54.09 22.14 -37.59
N PHE A 174 54.54 22.96 -38.52
CA PHE A 174 53.83 23.25 -39.77
C PHE A 174 54.22 22.18 -40.80
N ASN A 175 53.36 21.19 -40.99
CA ASN A 175 53.59 20.11 -41.95
C ASN A 175 52.76 20.34 -43.21
N GLU A 176 53.42 20.76 -44.28
CA GLU A 176 52.86 20.83 -45.64
C GLU A 176 53.38 19.67 -46.52
N GLY A 177 54.36 18.91 -46.03
CA GLY A 177 54.99 17.78 -46.70
C GLY A 177 54.48 16.42 -46.22
N LEU A 178 55.35 15.41 -46.31
CA LEU A 178 55.05 14.03 -45.91
C LEU A 178 55.94 13.62 -44.74
N ILE A 179 55.35 13.22 -43.62
CA ILE A 179 56.08 12.62 -42.49
C ILE A 179 55.64 11.16 -42.34
N VAL A 180 56.57 10.21 -42.45
CA VAL A 180 56.29 8.78 -42.50
C VAL A 180 57.01 8.03 -41.38
N ALA A 181 56.25 7.32 -40.54
CA ALA A 181 56.78 6.21 -39.78
C ALA A 181 56.92 5.01 -40.72
N ASP A 182 58.15 4.68 -41.14
CA ASP A 182 58.40 3.64 -42.14
C ASP A 182 59.18 2.47 -41.53
N GLY A 183 58.53 1.30 -41.46
CA GLY A 183 59.05 0.08 -40.84
C GLY A 183 60.33 -0.45 -41.51
N ALA A 184 60.60 -0.07 -42.77
CA ALA A 184 61.82 -0.46 -43.46
C ALA A 184 63.10 0.09 -42.81
N PHE A 185 62.99 1.10 -41.95
CA PHE A 185 64.12 1.81 -41.34
C PHE A 185 64.37 1.46 -39.86
N GLY A 186 63.52 0.61 -39.28
CA GLY A 186 63.70 0.10 -37.92
C GLY A 186 62.38 -0.20 -37.19
N PRO A 187 62.39 -1.10 -36.19
CA PRO A 187 61.18 -1.55 -35.49
C PRO A 187 60.60 -0.53 -34.49
N SER A 188 61.30 0.60 -34.25
CA SER A 188 60.96 1.54 -33.18
C SER A 188 59.84 2.53 -33.55
N GLY A 189 59.44 2.61 -34.81
CA GLY A 189 58.46 3.59 -35.29
C GLY A 189 58.98 5.03 -35.26
N LEU A 190 58.10 5.99 -35.53
CA LEU A 190 58.39 7.43 -35.48
C LEU A 190 57.64 8.07 -34.32
N PHE A 191 58.33 8.85 -33.50
CA PHE A 191 57.76 9.51 -32.34
C PHE A 191 57.84 11.04 -32.46
N ILE A 192 56.70 11.72 -32.48
CA ILE A 192 56.62 13.17 -32.28
C ILE A 192 56.31 13.44 -30.80
N ASN A 193 57.18 14.16 -30.10
CA ASN A 193 57.19 14.28 -28.64
C ASN A 193 56.34 15.45 -28.06
N ASN A 194 55.79 15.30 -26.83
CA ASN A 194 54.91 16.26 -26.09
C ASN A 194 55.36 17.70 -25.94
N ARG A 195 56.55 18.04 -26.42
CA ARG A 195 57.01 19.42 -26.40
C ARG A 195 56.34 20.28 -27.49
N PHE A 196 55.65 19.66 -28.45
CA PHE A 196 54.80 20.37 -29.41
C PHE A 196 53.36 20.49 -28.91
N SER A 197 52.84 21.72 -28.96
CA SER A 197 51.43 22.00 -28.63
C SER A 197 50.51 21.82 -29.84
N LEU A 198 51.05 21.92 -31.07
CA LEU A 198 50.27 21.87 -32.29
C LEU A 198 51.08 21.20 -33.42
N ILE A 199 50.44 20.31 -34.16
CA ILE A 199 50.86 19.88 -35.49
C ILE A 199 49.84 20.45 -36.46
N ASP A 200 50.22 21.46 -37.22
CA ASP A 200 49.38 22.15 -38.20
C ASP A 200 49.65 21.56 -39.59
N GLN A 201 48.68 20.83 -40.12
CA GLN A 201 48.67 20.25 -41.47
C GLN A 201 47.70 20.99 -42.41
N THR A 202 47.24 22.21 -42.07
CA THR A 202 46.29 22.96 -42.89
C THR A 202 46.82 23.33 -44.28
N GLY A 203 48.15 23.30 -44.47
CA GLY A 203 48.80 23.42 -45.77
C GLY A 203 48.73 22.16 -46.66
N GLY A 204 48.05 21.10 -46.21
CA GLY A 204 47.84 19.86 -46.98
C GLY A 204 48.86 18.75 -46.72
N GLY A 205 49.59 18.81 -45.59
CA GLY A 205 50.55 17.76 -45.25
C GLY A 205 49.90 16.45 -44.81
N GLU A 206 50.66 15.36 -44.90
CA GLU A 206 50.27 14.00 -44.53
C GLU A 206 51.17 13.48 -43.40
N LEU A 207 50.59 12.84 -42.38
CA LEU A 207 51.31 11.94 -41.48
C LEU A 207 50.94 10.52 -41.87
N ARG A 208 51.93 9.68 -42.15
CA ARG A 208 51.71 8.30 -42.62
C ARG A 208 52.39 7.28 -41.73
N ALA A 209 51.67 6.25 -41.31
CA ALA A 209 52.22 5.04 -40.71
C ALA A 209 52.27 3.92 -41.77
N ASP A 210 53.47 3.44 -42.11
CA ASP A 210 53.71 2.39 -43.11
C ASP A 210 54.51 1.24 -42.48
N ASP A 211 53.84 0.12 -42.20
CA ASP A 211 54.41 -1.06 -41.50
C ASP A 211 55.15 -0.71 -40.18
N ALA A 212 54.74 0.38 -39.54
CA ALA A 212 55.32 0.90 -38.30
C ALA A 212 54.29 1.62 -37.42
N VAL A 213 54.68 1.88 -36.18
CA VAL A 213 53.89 2.70 -35.24
C VAL A 213 54.30 4.16 -35.38
N PHE A 214 53.33 5.03 -35.67
CA PHE A 214 53.49 6.48 -35.58
C PHE A 214 52.95 6.94 -34.23
N GLN A 215 53.84 7.27 -33.31
CA GLN A 215 53.48 7.74 -31.98
C GLN A 215 53.37 9.27 -31.97
N LEU A 216 52.17 9.76 -31.69
CA LEU A 216 51.84 11.17 -31.59
C LEU A 216 51.65 11.55 -30.12
N ASP A 217 52.60 12.33 -29.63
CA ASP A 217 52.52 13.00 -28.34
C ASP A 217 52.48 14.50 -28.61
N ALA A 218 51.35 14.99 -29.11
CA ALA A 218 51.08 16.41 -29.31
C ALA A 218 49.75 16.75 -28.65
N ALA A 219 49.56 18.01 -28.24
CA ALA A 219 48.28 18.41 -27.66
C ALA A 219 47.16 18.48 -28.73
N ARG A 220 47.49 18.85 -29.97
CA ARG A 220 46.53 19.04 -31.07
C ARG A 220 47.15 18.75 -32.44
N VAL A 221 46.42 18.09 -33.33
CA VAL A 221 46.68 18.00 -34.78
C VAL A 221 45.55 18.74 -35.48
N LEU A 222 45.88 19.65 -36.39
CA LEU A 222 44.93 20.51 -37.09
C LEU A 222 45.08 20.32 -38.61
N GLY A 223 44.00 19.93 -39.31
CA GLY A 223 44.00 19.79 -40.77
C GLY A 223 44.66 18.51 -41.30
N GLY A 224 44.79 18.41 -42.63
CA GLY A 224 45.55 17.36 -43.32
C GLY A 224 44.98 15.95 -43.22
N GLU A 225 45.85 14.96 -43.42
CA GLU A 225 45.53 13.53 -43.42
C GLU A 225 46.42 12.75 -42.43
N LEU A 226 45.82 11.82 -41.67
CA LEU A 226 46.52 10.71 -41.02
C LEU A 226 46.20 9.43 -41.77
N ARG A 227 47.23 8.77 -42.27
CA ARG A 227 47.09 7.61 -43.15
C ARG A 227 47.86 6.40 -42.63
N ALA A 228 47.22 5.24 -42.57
CA ALA A 228 47.86 3.98 -42.19
C ALA A 228 47.82 2.99 -43.35
N VAL A 229 49.00 2.55 -43.79
CA VAL A 229 49.17 1.59 -44.90
C VAL A 229 50.02 0.40 -44.46
N ASN A 230 49.87 -0.73 -45.14
CA ASN A 230 50.67 -1.95 -44.92
C ASN A 230 50.74 -2.44 -43.46
N GLY A 231 49.69 -2.21 -42.66
CA GLY A 231 49.67 -2.61 -41.24
C GLY A 231 50.27 -1.58 -40.27
N GLY A 232 50.63 -0.39 -40.76
CA GLY A 232 50.99 0.74 -39.92
C GLY A 232 49.85 1.14 -38.97
N SER A 233 50.20 1.80 -37.87
CA SER A 233 49.23 2.24 -36.85
C SER A 233 49.65 3.54 -36.18
N PHE A 234 48.68 4.28 -35.64
CA PHE A 234 48.93 5.48 -34.85
C PHE A 234 48.71 5.18 -33.36
N ASP A 235 49.63 5.64 -32.52
CA ASP A 235 49.50 5.63 -31.06
C ASP A 235 49.41 7.06 -30.55
N PHE A 236 48.30 7.40 -29.90
CA PHE A 236 48.02 8.75 -29.42
C PHE A 236 48.26 8.85 -27.92
N THR A 237 48.84 9.96 -27.45
CA THR A 237 48.92 10.23 -26.01
C THR A 237 47.63 10.80 -25.44
N SER A 238 47.54 10.88 -24.11
CA SER A 238 46.29 11.20 -23.43
C SER A 238 46.00 12.69 -23.52
N GLY A 239 44.79 13.05 -23.93
CA GLY A 239 44.32 14.43 -24.06
C GLY A 239 44.59 15.05 -25.43
N MET A 240 45.01 14.26 -26.42
CA MET A 240 45.26 14.75 -27.77
C MET A 240 43.96 15.10 -28.50
N THR A 241 43.98 16.17 -29.28
CA THR A 241 42.85 16.62 -30.11
C THR A 241 43.16 16.49 -31.59
N LEU A 242 42.30 15.82 -32.35
CA LEU A 242 42.33 15.81 -33.82
C LEU A 242 41.26 16.76 -34.31
N GLU A 243 41.67 17.82 -35.00
CA GLU A 243 40.79 18.87 -35.48
C GLU A 243 40.84 19.02 -37.00
N ASN A 244 39.70 18.90 -37.68
CA ASN A 244 39.62 19.00 -39.15
C ASN A 244 40.59 18.04 -39.88
N VAL A 245 40.88 16.88 -39.27
CA VAL A 245 41.82 15.89 -39.81
C VAL A 245 41.05 14.85 -40.62
N THR A 246 41.56 14.43 -41.77
CA THR A 246 41.04 13.27 -42.50
C THR A 246 41.74 12.00 -42.01
N LEU A 247 40.98 10.99 -41.59
CA LEU A 247 41.54 9.73 -41.07
C LEU A 247 41.37 8.59 -42.07
N ASP A 248 42.40 8.30 -42.88
CA ASP A 248 42.48 7.11 -43.74
C ASP A 248 43.16 5.97 -42.96
N LEU A 249 42.47 5.48 -41.94
CA LEU A 249 42.93 4.41 -41.05
C LEU A 249 42.00 3.20 -41.16
N PRO A 250 42.50 1.95 -41.17
CA PRO A 250 41.62 0.78 -41.16
C PRO A 250 40.85 0.67 -39.82
N THR A 251 41.50 1.05 -38.72
CA THR A 251 40.92 1.09 -37.37
C THR A 251 41.54 2.22 -36.57
N LEU A 252 40.71 3.05 -35.92
CA LEU A 252 41.16 4.01 -34.91
C LEU A 252 41.11 3.37 -33.52
N ASN A 253 42.25 3.12 -32.88
CA ASN A 253 42.30 2.50 -31.55
C ASN A 253 42.56 3.55 -30.46
N VAL A 254 41.68 3.65 -29.46
CA VAL A 254 41.88 4.47 -28.25
C VAL A 254 42.25 3.54 -27.09
N PRO A 255 43.54 3.46 -26.70
CA PRO A 255 43.97 2.54 -25.65
C PRO A 255 43.59 3.04 -24.24
N ALA A 256 43.72 2.15 -23.27
CA ALA A 256 43.44 2.42 -21.86
C ALA A 256 44.20 3.64 -21.33
N SER A 257 43.60 4.36 -20.38
CA SER A 257 44.17 5.58 -19.76
C SER A 257 44.35 6.76 -20.72
N ARG A 258 43.84 6.67 -21.96
CA ARG A 258 43.91 7.75 -22.94
C ARG A 258 42.55 8.40 -23.16
N THR A 259 42.58 9.71 -23.38
CA THR A 259 41.48 10.47 -23.97
C THR A 259 41.92 10.95 -25.35
N LEU A 260 41.12 10.65 -26.38
CA LEU A 260 41.27 11.21 -27.73
C LEU A 260 40.07 12.12 -28.00
N ASN A 261 40.32 13.40 -28.27
CA ASN A 261 39.30 14.35 -28.65
C ASN A 261 39.21 14.40 -30.19
N LEU A 262 38.01 14.27 -30.74
CA LEU A 262 37.73 14.52 -32.16
C LEU A 262 36.94 15.81 -32.29
N GLU A 263 37.47 16.76 -33.05
CA GLU A 263 36.85 18.04 -33.36
C GLU A 263 36.71 18.20 -34.87
N ASN A 264 35.48 18.26 -35.37
CA ASN A 264 35.22 18.36 -36.82
C ASN A 264 36.00 17.34 -37.68
N THR A 265 36.32 16.18 -37.11
CA THR A 265 37.13 15.12 -37.72
C THR A 265 36.22 13.94 -38.01
N VAL A 266 36.20 13.50 -39.28
CA VAL A 266 35.47 12.29 -39.69
C VAL A 266 36.38 11.08 -39.39
N PRO A 267 36.00 10.20 -38.46
CA PRO A 267 36.77 9.00 -38.17
C PRO A 267 36.57 7.93 -39.23
N PRO A 268 37.44 6.91 -39.21
CA PRO A 268 37.33 5.78 -40.14
C PRO A 268 36.09 4.94 -39.89
N ALA A 269 35.79 4.03 -40.84
CA ALA A 269 34.65 3.11 -40.75
C ALA A 269 34.65 2.20 -39.51
N ALA A 270 35.79 2.03 -38.83
CA ALA A 270 35.88 1.27 -37.59
C ALA A 270 36.69 2.02 -36.52
N VAL A 271 36.09 2.22 -35.36
CA VAL A 271 36.75 2.79 -34.17
C VAL A 271 36.68 1.77 -33.04
N THR A 272 37.79 1.58 -32.33
CA THR A 272 37.88 0.69 -31.16
C THR A 272 38.28 1.51 -29.94
N ILE A 273 37.44 1.50 -28.91
CA ILE A 273 37.71 2.10 -27.60
C ILE A 273 38.06 0.96 -26.65
N ASN A 274 39.37 0.76 -26.43
CA ASN A 274 39.88 -0.40 -25.70
C ASN A 274 40.41 0.02 -24.33
N ALA A 275 39.56 -0.05 -23.31
CA ALA A 275 40.06 -0.04 -21.95
C ALA A 275 40.65 -1.43 -21.66
N ALA A 276 41.95 -1.46 -21.32
CA ALA A 276 42.70 -2.69 -21.11
C ALA A 276 41.92 -3.64 -20.19
N MET A 277 41.92 -4.94 -20.53
CA MET A 277 41.31 -5.99 -19.70
C MET A 277 41.94 -6.12 -18.30
N SER A 278 43.01 -5.38 -17.99
CA SER A 278 43.55 -5.27 -16.65
C SER A 278 42.59 -4.46 -15.76
N ASN A 279 42.28 -5.01 -14.59
CA ASN A 279 41.57 -4.44 -13.44
C ASN A 279 41.94 -3.00 -12.98
N SER A 280 42.82 -2.29 -13.68
CA SER A 280 43.07 -0.88 -13.47
C SER A 280 41.83 -0.04 -13.82
N SER A 281 41.46 0.88 -12.94
CA SER A 281 40.36 1.86 -13.10
C SER A 281 40.62 2.92 -14.18
N SER A 282 41.37 2.58 -15.22
CA SER A 282 41.79 3.52 -16.25
C SER A 282 40.78 3.56 -17.39
N ASN A 283 40.23 4.74 -17.63
CA ASN A 283 39.26 4.94 -18.72
C ASN A 283 39.99 5.09 -20.06
N ALA A 284 39.47 4.47 -21.12
CA ALA A 284 39.71 4.83 -22.52
C ALA A 284 38.53 5.71 -22.97
N THR A 285 38.80 6.95 -23.35
CA THR A 285 37.76 7.93 -23.67
C THR A 285 37.91 8.44 -25.09
N LEU A 286 36.90 8.24 -25.93
CA LEU A 286 36.73 9.00 -27.17
C LEU A 286 35.79 10.16 -26.87
N ALA A 287 36.32 11.38 -26.90
CA ALA A 287 35.54 12.60 -26.68
C ALA A 287 35.23 13.28 -28.00
N LEU A 288 33.96 13.56 -28.25
CA LEU A 288 33.50 14.34 -29.39
C LEU A 288 33.39 15.79 -28.94
N VAL A 289 34.24 16.65 -29.48
CA VAL A 289 34.33 18.07 -29.16
C VAL A 289 33.81 18.83 -30.37
N ASN A 290 32.73 19.61 -30.25
CA ASN A 290 32.26 20.46 -31.35
C ASN A 290 31.51 21.69 -30.83
N ASP A 291 31.46 22.75 -31.64
CA ASP A 291 30.88 24.07 -31.33
C ASP A 291 29.37 24.18 -31.59
N GLY A 292 28.64 23.06 -31.79
CA GLY A 292 27.18 23.14 -31.93
C GLY A 292 26.43 21.80 -32.02
N THR A 293 26.95 20.82 -32.76
CA THR A 293 26.36 19.47 -32.91
C THR A 293 27.46 18.53 -33.43
N ALA A 294 27.82 17.46 -32.71
CA ALA A 294 28.69 16.42 -33.30
C ALA A 294 27.80 15.32 -33.87
N THR A 295 27.35 15.51 -35.10
CA THR A 295 26.68 14.45 -35.82
C THR A 295 27.72 13.38 -36.17
N LEU A 296 27.52 12.12 -35.76
CA LEU A 296 28.25 10.99 -36.35
C LEU A 296 27.56 10.69 -37.69
N ASP A 297 27.64 11.64 -38.62
CA ASP A 297 27.24 11.42 -40.02
C ASP A 297 28.35 10.68 -40.74
N TRP A 298 28.69 9.52 -40.18
CA TRP A 298 29.77 8.68 -40.66
C TRP A 298 29.17 7.68 -41.65
N PRO A 299 29.79 7.46 -42.81
CA PRO A 299 29.38 6.36 -43.68
C PRO A 299 29.38 5.05 -42.88
N ALA A 300 28.52 4.10 -43.28
CA ALA A 300 28.30 2.83 -42.58
C ALA A 300 29.58 2.29 -41.92
N GLY A 301 29.55 2.16 -40.60
CA GLY A 301 30.73 1.90 -39.79
C GLY A 301 30.36 1.43 -38.38
N SER A 302 31.36 1.21 -37.53
CA SER A 302 31.12 0.81 -36.14
C SER A 302 32.09 1.39 -35.12
N ILE A 303 31.58 1.65 -33.91
CA ILE A 303 32.39 1.85 -32.70
C ILE A 303 32.30 0.58 -31.86
N GLN A 304 33.44 -0.04 -31.57
CA GLN A 304 33.56 -1.18 -30.67
C GLN A 304 34.10 -0.73 -29.32
N MET A 305 33.34 -0.95 -28.25
CA MET A 305 33.70 -0.55 -26.88
C MET A 305 34.05 -1.78 -26.05
N PHE A 306 35.22 -1.77 -25.42
CA PHE A 306 35.69 -2.85 -24.55
C PHE A 306 35.95 -2.31 -23.15
N SER A 307 35.10 -2.65 -22.19
CA SER A 307 35.30 -2.32 -20.78
C SER A 307 35.79 -3.54 -19.99
N GLY A 308 36.91 -3.38 -19.29
CA GLY A 308 37.45 -4.42 -18.40
C GLY A 308 36.68 -4.52 -17.07
N GLY A 309 36.22 -5.71 -16.71
CA GLY A 309 35.58 -5.98 -15.41
C GLY A 309 34.15 -5.45 -15.31
N THR A 310 33.76 -4.88 -14.17
CA THR A 310 32.43 -4.27 -13.93
C THR A 310 32.45 -2.73 -14.06
N ASN A 311 33.61 -2.14 -14.31
CA ASN A 311 33.78 -0.69 -14.40
C ASN A 311 33.55 -0.22 -15.84
N LEU A 312 32.85 0.91 -16.01
CA LEU A 312 32.54 1.53 -17.31
C LEU A 312 33.77 2.26 -17.87
N THR A 313 34.79 1.50 -18.26
CA THR A 313 36.12 2.03 -18.58
C THR A 313 36.27 2.46 -20.04
N ALA A 314 35.53 1.88 -20.98
CA ALA A 314 35.41 2.43 -22.33
C ALA A 314 34.30 3.50 -22.34
N ARG A 315 34.62 4.71 -22.78
CA ARG A 315 33.71 5.87 -22.73
C ARG A 315 33.64 6.58 -24.08
N LEU A 316 32.44 6.76 -24.60
CA LEU A 316 32.15 7.68 -25.69
C LEU A 316 31.47 8.92 -25.08
N VAL A 317 32.13 10.07 -25.16
CA VAL A 317 31.71 11.28 -24.44
C VAL A 317 31.44 12.41 -25.42
N GLY A 318 30.21 12.92 -25.46
CA GLY A 318 29.93 14.24 -26.05
C GLY A 318 30.26 15.33 -25.04
N THR A 319 31.11 16.31 -25.39
CA THR A 319 31.38 17.43 -24.49
C THR A 319 30.18 18.38 -24.36
N ALA A 320 30.29 19.41 -23.51
CA ALA A 320 29.24 20.40 -23.27
C ALA A 320 28.58 20.88 -24.57
N ASN A 321 27.26 20.73 -24.68
CA ASN A 321 26.42 21.13 -25.84
C ASN A 321 26.58 20.28 -27.12
N VAL A 322 27.32 19.17 -27.08
CA VAL A 322 27.51 18.29 -28.25
C VAL A 322 26.51 17.13 -28.24
N ASP A 323 25.50 17.19 -29.11
CA ASP A 323 24.60 16.05 -29.35
C ASP A 323 25.41 14.90 -29.99
N ILE A 324 25.14 13.66 -29.57
CA ILE A 324 25.70 12.47 -30.22
C ILE A 324 24.61 11.96 -31.16
N THR A 325 24.89 11.91 -32.46
CA THR A 325 23.94 11.35 -33.45
C THR A 325 24.51 10.08 -34.04
N VAL A 326 23.90 8.93 -33.79
CA VAL A 326 24.20 7.64 -34.44
C VAL A 326 23.31 7.54 -35.67
N THR A 327 23.87 7.66 -36.86
CA THR A 327 23.12 7.65 -38.12
C THR A 327 22.71 6.23 -38.55
N ASP A 328 21.74 6.14 -39.47
CA ASP A 328 21.33 4.87 -40.07
C ASP A 328 22.51 4.13 -40.72
N GLY A 329 22.57 2.81 -40.51
CA GLY A 329 23.68 1.95 -40.94
C GLY A 329 24.95 2.04 -40.07
N PHE A 330 24.98 2.88 -39.04
CA PHE A 330 26.08 2.95 -38.08
C PHE A 330 25.81 2.12 -36.81
N GLU A 331 26.82 1.37 -36.33
CA GLU A 331 26.70 0.48 -35.16
C GLU A 331 27.63 0.90 -34.01
N ILE A 332 27.09 1.17 -32.82
CA ILE A 332 27.91 1.20 -31.59
C ILE A 332 27.69 -0.12 -30.86
N ARG A 333 28.74 -0.89 -30.61
CA ARG A 333 28.63 -2.20 -29.94
C ARG A 333 29.64 -2.41 -28.83
N GLY A 334 29.26 -3.17 -27.81
CA GLY A 334 30.18 -3.69 -26.79
C GLY A 334 29.75 -3.35 -25.37
N THR A 335 30.70 -2.94 -24.52
CA THR A 335 30.49 -2.62 -23.09
C THR A 335 31.17 -1.31 -22.70
N GLY A 336 30.55 -0.51 -21.82
CA GLY A 336 31.08 0.80 -21.42
C GLY A 336 30.03 1.86 -21.16
N GLU A 337 30.38 3.12 -21.38
CA GLU A 337 29.50 4.27 -21.16
C GLU A 337 29.43 5.18 -22.39
N ILE A 338 28.22 5.41 -22.91
CA ILE A 338 27.92 6.50 -23.86
C ILE A 338 27.31 7.63 -23.02
N THR A 339 27.99 8.77 -22.93
CA THR A 339 27.57 9.85 -22.04
C THR A 339 27.81 11.24 -22.60
N ARG A 340 27.21 12.23 -21.96
CA ARG A 340 27.53 13.65 -22.14
C ARG A 340 28.05 14.24 -20.84
N SER A 341 29.02 15.14 -20.95
CA SER A 341 29.68 15.72 -19.78
C SER A 341 28.78 16.68 -18.98
N ASN A 342 27.72 17.23 -19.59
CA ASN A 342 26.81 18.23 -18.99
C ASN A 342 25.34 17.79 -19.03
N PHE A 343 24.52 18.37 -18.15
CA PHE A 343 23.06 18.17 -18.07
C PHE A 343 22.32 18.73 -19.30
N GLY A 344 21.34 18.00 -19.84
CA GLY A 344 20.35 18.54 -20.80
C GLY A 344 20.61 18.32 -22.30
N GLY A 345 21.12 17.15 -22.69
CA GLY A 345 21.41 16.81 -24.09
C GLY A 345 20.46 15.81 -24.76
N THR A 346 20.50 15.69 -26.09
CA THR A 346 19.94 14.56 -26.84
C THR A 346 21.05 13.63 -27.38
N ILE A 347 20.82 12.33 -27.31
CA ILE A 347 21.50 11.31 -28.12
C ILE A 347 20.51 10.91 -29.20
N PHE A 348 20.74 11.31 -30.44
CA PHE A 348 19.94 10.88 -31.58
C PHE A 348 20.45 9.51 -32.02
N ASN A 349 19.58 8.51 -32.08
CA ASN A 349 19.92 7.17 -32.49
C ASN A 349 19.00 6.73 -33.63
N ASP A 350 19.47 6.92 -34.85
CA ASP A 350 18.86 6.44 -36.08
C ASP A 350 19.52 5.12 -36.55
N GLY A 351 20.63 4.72 -35.92
CA GLY A 351 21.37 3.49 -36.18
C GLY A 351 21.12 2.38 -35.16
N LEU A 352 22.17 1.60 -34.85
CA LEU A 352 22.11 0.47 -33.92
C LEU A 352 23.08 0.68 -32.74
N ILE A 353 22.56 0.67 -31.51
CA ILE A 353 23.39 0.64 -30.28
C ILE A 353 23.19 -0.71 -29.60
N VAL A 354 24.27 -1.49 -29.46
CA VAL A 354 24.25 -2.88 -28.95
C VAL A 354 25.09 -3.02 -27.69
N ALA A 355 24.45 -3.40 -26.58
CA ALA A 355 25.18 -4.03 -25.46
C ALA A 355 25.51 -5.47 -25.86
N ASP A 356 26.78 -5.81 -26.02
CA ASP A 356 27.18 -7.14 -26.53
C ASP A 356 28.12 -7.86 -25.55
N GLY A 357 27.64 -9.00 -25.02
CA GLY A 357 28.35 -9.80 -24.02
C GLY A 357 29.65 -10.41 -24.52
N ALA A 358 29.87 -10.46 -25.84
CA ALA A 358 31.16 -10.87 -26.40
C ALA A 358 32.31 -9.92 -26.01
N PHE A 359 32.00 -8.71 -25.54
CA PHE A 359 32.96 -7.65 -25.20
C PHE A 359 33.19 -7.49 -23.69
N GLY A 360 32.63 -8.38 -22.85
CA GLY A 360 32.85 -8.43 -21.41
C GLY A 360 31.55 -8.48 -20.58
N PRO A 361 31.66 -8.68 -19.25
CA PRO A 361 30.49 -8.76 -18.37
C PRO A 361 29.96 -7.39 -17.93
N ALA A 362 30.64 -6.29 -18.23
CA ALA A 362 30.17 -4.94 -17.92
C ALA A 362 28.90 -4.61 -18.75
N PRO A 363 27.96 -3.81 -18.21
CA PRO A 363 26.87 -3.30 -19.01
C PRO A 363 27.37 -2.29 -20.05
N LEU A 364 26.62 -2.12 -21.14
CA LEU A 364 26.66 -0.88 -21.91
C LEU A 364 25.67 0.08 -21.28
N VAL A 365 26.16 1.22 -20.81
CA VAL A 365 25.36 2.24 -20.17
C VAL A 365 25.23 3.42 -21.12
N VAL A 366 24.00 3.76 -21.49
CA VAL A 366 23.71 5.05 -22.12
C VAL A 366 23.31 6.00 -21.00
N ALA A 367 24.29 6.76 -20.51
CA ALA A 367 24.17 7.60 -19.32
C ALA A 367 24.15 9.07 -19.69
N SER A 368 23.00 9.69 -19.53
CA SER A 368 22.89 11.12 -19.69
C SER A 368 21.85 11.60 -18.69
N ARG A 369 22.35 12.06 -17.52
CA ARG A 369 21.47 12.59 -16.46
C ARG A 369 20.64 13.72 -17.08
N TYR A 370 19.31 13.55 -17.12
CA TYR A 370 18.34 14.49 -17.70
C TYR A 370 18.45 14.69 -19.22
N ALA A 371 18.78 13.65 -19.96
CA ALA A 371 18.89 13.73 -21.41
C ALA A 371 17.91 12.79 -22.11
N THR A 372 17.70 13.03 -23.40
CA THR A 372 16.77 12.30 -24.26
C THR A 372 17.55 11.37 -25.16
N ILE A 373 17.17 10.10 -25.24
CA ILE A 373 17.58 9.22 -26.34
C ILE A 373 16.46 9.31 -27.37
N ASP A 374 16.72 9.97 -28.50
CA ASP A 374 15.75 10.17 -29.57
C ASP A 374 16.02 9.16 -30.69
N GLN A 375 15.17 8.15 -30.80
CA GLN A 375 15.18 7.12 -31.83
C GLN A 375 14.09 7.34 -32.89
N THR A 376 13.56 8.56 -33.04
CA THR A 376 12.46 8.84 -33.99
C THR A 376 12.85 8.64 -35.46
N GLY A 377 14.15 8.62 -35.80
CA GLY A 377 14.63 8.21 -37.13
C GLY A 377 14.67 6.70 -37.36
N GLY A 378 14.22 5.88 -36.40
CA GLY A 378 14.05 4.44 -36.56
C GLY A 378 15.18 3.58 -36.00
N GLY A 379 16.06 4.14 -35.16
CA GLY A 379 17.16 3.36 -34.60
C GLY A 379 16.72 2.36 -33.53
N GLU A 380 17.66 1.48 -33.18
CA GLU A 380 17.45 0.35 -32.27
C GLU A 380 18.42 0.40 -31.08
N LEU A 381 17.93 0.16 -29.86
CA LEU A 381 18.74 -0.21 -28.70
C LEU A 381 18.62 -1.72 -28.51
N ARG A 382 19.75 -2.45 -28.54
CA ARG A 382 19.77 -3.91 -28.47
C ARG A 382 20.61 -4.42 -27.32
N ALA A 383 20.04 -5.29 -26.49
CA ALA A 383 20.80 -6.08 -25.51
C ALA A 383 21.04 -7.49 -26.05
N ASN A 384 22.29 -7.86 -26.31
CA ASN A 384 22.69 -9.18 -26.84
C ASN A 384 23.60 -9.92 -25.86
N ASN A 385 23.04 -10.87 -25.09
CA ASN A 385 23.76 -11.62 -24.05
C ASN A 385 24.54 -10.70 -23.07
N ALA A 386 24.05 -9.48 -22.85
CA ALA A 386 24.61 -8.46 -21.97
C ALA A 386 23.50 -7.61 -21.36
N ILE A 387 23.89 -6.81 -20.37
CA ILE A 387 23.01 -5.82 -19.72
C ILE A 387 23.14 -4.49 -20.47
N PHE A 388 22.02 -3.99 -21.00
CA PHE A 388 21.92 -2.64 -21.54
C PHE A 388 21.26 -1.74 -20.49
N ARG A 389 22.01 -0.79 -19.93
CA ARG A 389 21.48 0.12 -18.92
C ARG A 389 21.16 1.48 -19.53
N VAL A 390 19.89 1.87 -19.46
CA VAL A 390 19.43 3.19 -19.89
C VAL A 390 19.32 4.07 -18.66
N ASN A 391 20.15 5.10 -18.62
CA ASN A 391 20.18 6.10 -17.56
C ASN A 391 19.91 7.48 -18.17
N SER A 392 18.65 7.68 -18.57
CA SER A 392 18.15 8.86 -19.26
C SER A 392 16.85 9.33 -18.61
N SER A 393 16.40 10.55 -18.92
CA SER A 393 15.05 10.99 -18.50
C SER A 393 13.97 10.58 -19.50
N ARG A 394 14.33 10.37 -20.77
CA ARG A 394 13.39 10.06 -21.84
C ARG A 394 14.07 9.19 -22.92
N VAL A 395 13.38 8.17 -23.42
CA VAL A 395 13.63 7.51 -24.71
C VAL A 395 12.40 7.74 -25.58
N ARG A 396 12.59 8.18 -26.81
CA ARG A 396 11.50 8.50 -27.73
C ARG A 396 11.66 7.77 -29.07
N GLY A 397 10.63 7.09 -29.56
CA GLY A 397 10.65 6.41 -30.86
C GLY A 397 11.44 5.10 -30.89
N GLY A 398 11.58 4.52 -32.08
CA GLY A 398 12.48 3.39 -32.36
C GLY A 398 12.08 2.05 -31.73
N GLU A 399 13.05 1.14 -31.67
CA GLU A 399 12.92 -0.20 -31.09
C GLU A 399 13.89 -0.39 -29.91
N ILE A 400 13.43 -1.05 -28.84
CA ILE A 400 14.27 -1.59 -27.77
C ILE A 400 14.12 -3.11 -27.76
N ARG A 401 15.21 -3.82 -28.00
CA ARG A 401 15.18 -5.25 -28.28
C ARG A 401 16.15 -6.07 -27.43
N SER A 402 15.66 -7.14 -26.82
CA SER A 402 16.50 -8.15 -26.17
C SER A 402 16.68 -9.37 -27.07
N VAL A 403 17.92 -9.82 -27.24
CA VAL A 403 18.27 -11.05 -27.97
C VAL A 403 19.25 -11.89 -27.16
N ASN A 404 19.21 -13.22 -27.35
CA ASN A 404 20.14 -14.18 -26.74
C ASN A 404 20.30 -14.03 -25.21
N GLY A 405 19.22 -13.70 -24.50
CA GLY A 405 19.24 -13.54 -23.04
C GLY A 405 19.83 -12.20 -22.55
N GLY A 406 19.98 -11.20 -23.42
CA GLY A 406 20.28 -9.84 -22.98
C GLY A 406 19.16 -9.24 -22.12
N SER A 407 19.47 -8.28 -21.28
CA SER A 407 18.47 -7.60 -20.42
C SER A 407 18.62 -6.09 -20.49
N PHE A 408 17.52 -5.37 -20.24
CA PHE A 408 17.54 -3.92 -20.08
C PHE A 408 17.37 -3.54 -18.61
N GLU A 409 18.14 -2.56 -18.18
CA GLU A 409 18.00 -1.93 -16.87
C GLU A 409 17.65 -0.45 -17.07
N PHE A 410 16.42 -0.07 -16.76
CA PHE A 410 15.98 1.32 -16.80
C PHE A 410 16.14 1.95 -15.43
N ILE A 411 16.93 3.03 -15.32
CA ILE A 411 17.21 3.71 -14.04
C ILE A 411 16.92 5.21 -14.13
N ASN A 412 16.62 5.84 -12.98
CA ASN A 412 16.43 7.29 -12.80
C ASN A 412 15.25 7.93 -13.55
N ASN A 413 14.01 7.59 -13.18
CA ASN A 413 12.78 8.25 -13.67
C ASN A 413 12.72 8.38 -15.21
N LEU A 414 12.77 7.23 -15.89
CA LEU A 414 12.79 7.18 -17.34
C LEU A 414 11.38 7.26 -17.92
N THR A 415 11.21 8.01 -19.00
CA THR A 415 9.99 7.99 -19.82
C THR A 415 10.26 7.29 -21.15
N LEU A 416 9.47 6.29 -21.51
CA LEU A 416 9.43 5.69 -22.84
C LEU A 416 8.24 6.28 -23.60
N GLU A 417 8.51 6.96 -24.70
CA GLU A 417 7.52 7.62 -25.54
C GLU A 417 7.57 7.05 -26.96
N ASP A 418 6.45 6.54 -27.47
CA ASP A 418 6.38 6.00 -28.85
C ASP A 418 7.47 4.92 -29.16
N VAL A 419 7.92 4.18 -28.14
CA VAL A 419 8.96 3.16 -28.28
C VAL A 419 8.31 1.80 -28.57
N THR A 420 8.83 1.06 -29.54
CA THR A 420 8.48 -0.36 -29.71
C THR A 420 9.38 -1.22 -28.82
N LEU A 421 8.78 -1.97 -27.89
CA LEU A 421 9.53 -2.91 -27.06
C LEU A 421 9.46 -4.31 -27.70
N ASP A 422 10.61 -4.98 -27.84
CA ASP A 422 10.74 -6.42 -28.15
C ASP A 422 11.56 -7.06 -27.01
N LEU A 423 10.92 -7.14 -25.83
CA LEU A 423 11.50 -7.66 -24.59
C LEU A 423 10.69 -8.86 -24.10
N PRO A 424 11.35 -9.97 -23.69
CA PRO A 424 10.63 -11.12 -23.12
C PRO A 424 9.98 -10.79 -21.77
N VAL A 425 10.63 -9.93 -20.98
CA VAL A 425 10.13 -9.38 -19.70
C VAL A 425 10.63 -7.94 -19.59
N LEU A 426 9.72 -7.01 -19.28
CA LEU A 426 10.08 -5.64 -18.89
C LEU A 426 10.21 -5.57 -17.37
N ASP A 427 11.43 -5.54 -16.84
CA ASP A 427 11.69 -5.45 -15.39
C ASP A 427 11.92 -3.99 -14.96
N VAL A 428 11.15 -3.53 -13.96
CA VAL A 428 11.26 -2.20 -13.34
C VAL A 428 11.89 -2.39 -11.96
N PRO A 429 13.21 -2.15 -11.81
CA PRO A 429 13.92 -2.42 -10.56
C PRO A 429 13.56 -1.43 -9.45
N ALA A 430 13.89 -1.78 -8.20
CA ALA A 430 13.76 -0.89 -7.05
C ALA A 430 14.44 0.48 -7.28
N VAL A 431 13.85 1.56 -6.74
CA VAL A 431 14.31 2.96 -6.88
C VAL A 431 14.14 3.53 -8.30
N SER A 432 13.42 2.85 -9.19
CA SER A 432 13.12 3.36 -10.53
C SER A 432 11.65 3.75 -10.68
N THR A 433 11.41 4.83 -11.41
CA THR A 433 10.10 5.13 -12.00
C THR A 433 10.23 4.93 -13.50
N LEU A 434 9.42 4.08 -14.10
CA LEU A 434 9.29 3.93 -15.54
C LEU A 434 7.96 4.54 -15.96
N ASN A 435 8.01 5.60 -16.76
CA ASN A 435 6.83 6.20 -17.35
C ASN A 435 6.63 5.63 -18.76
N LEU A 436 5.43 5.17 -19.09
CA LEU A 436 5.06 4.75 -20.44
C LEU A 436 4.09 5.77 -21.05
N GLU A 437 4.46 6.34 -22.18
CA GLU A 437 3.67 7.25 -23.00
C GLU A 437 3.55 6.61 -24.40
N ASN A 438 2.32 6.26 -24.82
CA ASN A 438 2.04 5.58 -26.10
C ASN A 438 2.89 4.32 -26.41
N THR A 439 3.48 3.70 -25.39
CA THR A 439 4.38 2.54 -25.53
C THR A 439 3.63 1.26 -25.18
N ILE A 440 3.67 0.26 -26.07
CA ILE A 440 3.00 -1.03 -25.89
C ILE A 440 4.05 -2.12 -25.66
N PRO A 441 4.15 -2.70 -24.44
CA PRO A 441 4.97 -3.87 -24.17
C PRO A 441 4.43 -5.12 -24.90
N PRO A 442 5.28 -5.97 -25.47
CA PRO A 442 4.89 -7.19 -26.18
C PRO A 442 4.67 -8.38 -25.24
N GLY A 443 5.11 -8.27 -23.98
CA GLY A 443 5.14 -9.35 -22.99
C GLY A 443 4.79 -8.89 -21.57
N PRO A 444 4.93 -9.77 -20.56
CA PRO A 444 4.65 -9.43 -19.17
C PRO A 444 5.59 -8.35 -18.64
N VAL A 445 5.05 -7.47 -17.81
CA VAL A 445 5.79 -6.40 -17.13
C VAL A 445 5.96 -6.79 -15.68
N THR A 446 7.18 -6.78 -15.18
CA THR A 446 7.50 -7.06 -13.78
C THR A 446 7.91 -5.76 -13.08
N ILE A 447 7.23 -5.42 -11.99
CA ILE A 447 7.58 -4.29 -11.11
C ILE A 447 8.25 -4.90 -9.86
N ASN A 448 9.58 -4.90 -9.83
CA ASN A 448 10.35 -5.63 -8.84
C ASN A 448 10.95 -4.70 -7.78
N ALA A 449 10.27 -4.58 -6.64
CA ALA A 449 10.80 -3.88 -5.47
C ALA A 449 11.50 -4.82 -4.46
N ALA A 450 11.68 -6.11 -4.78
CA ALA A 450 12.10 -7.13 -3.81
C ALA A 450 13.60 -7.10 -3.43
N MET A 451 14.46 -6.46 -4.24
CA MET A 451 15.91 -6.49 -4.01
C MET A 451 16.46 -5.44 -3.03
N SER A 452 15.64 -4.52 -2.50
CA SER A 452 16.11 -3.52 -1.54
C SER A 452 15.52 -3.72 -0.14
N ASN A 453 16.39 -3.81 0.85
CA ASN A 453 16.09 -3.83 2.28
C ASN A 453 15.64 -2.45 2.85
N SER A 454 15.32 -1.49 1.98
CA SER A 454 14.96 -0.11 2.32
C SER A 454 13.68 0.28 1.59
N SER A 455 13.07 1.41 1.98
CA SER A 455 11.84 2.02 1.47
C SER A 455 11.85 2.43 -0.02
N SER A 456 12.56 1.69 -0.87
CA SER A 456 12.70 1.97 -2.28
C SER A 456 11.44 1.57 -3.01
N VAL A 457 10.87 2.51 -3.75
CA VAL A 457 9.69 2.29 -4.58
C VAL A 457 10.14 1.94 -6.00
N ALA A 458 9.58 0.87 -6.57
CA ALA A 458 9.59 0.62 -8.01
C ALA A 458 8.23 1.05 -8.55
N SER A 459 8.18 1.99 -9.49
CA SER A 459 6.92 2.52 -9.99
C SER A 459 6.82 2.45 -11.52
N LEU A 460 5.72 1.92 -12.03
CA LEU A 460 5.31 2.03 -13.43
C LEU A 460 4.21 3.08 -13.53
N THR A 461 4.46 4.20 -14.21
CA THR A 461 3.46 5.26 -14.41
C THR A 461 2.99 5.30 -15.87
N LEU A 462 1.68 5.35 -16.10
CA LEU A 462 1.10 5.46 -17.44
C LEU A 462 0.72 6.92 -17.73
N LEU A 463 1.30 7.55 -18.77
CA LEU A 463 1.21 9.00 -19.05
C LEU A 463 0.19 9.44 -20.13
N ASN A 464 -0.69 8.57 -20.62
CA ASN A 464 -1.61 8.91 -21.72
C ASN A 464 -2.67 10.00 -21.39
N GLU A 465 -3.08 10.79 -22.38
CA GLU A 465 -3.85 12.04 -22.22
C GLU A 465 -5.30 11.93 -21.66
N ALA A 466 -5.88 10.73 -21.52
CA ALA A 466 -7.24 10.59 -20.93
C ALA A 466 -7.52 9.21 -20.30
N THR A 467 -7.08 8.12 -20.93
CA THR A 467 -7.26 6.75 -20.45
C THR A 467 -6.02 5.94 -20.74
N ALA A 468 -5.53 5.19 -19.75
CA ALA A 468 -4.45 4.23 -19.92
C ALA A 468 -5.06 2.83 -19.88
N THR A 469 -5.32 2.27 -21.06
CA THR A 469 -5.86 0.92 -21.19
C THR A 469 -4.73 -0.09 -21.28
N LEU A 470 -4.66 -0.99 -20.30
CA LEU A 470 -3.82 -2.17 -20.27
C LEU A 470 -4.47 -3.27 -21.14
N ASN A 471 -4.24 -3.20 -22.45
CA ASN A 471 -4.77 -4.16 -23.44
C ASN A 471 -3.63 -4.77 -24.27
N TRP A 472 -2.63 -5.37 -23.61
CA TRP A 472 -1.49 -5.95 -24.31
C TRP A 472 -1.78 -7.41 -24.70
N PRO A 473 -1.41 -7.88 -25.90
CA PRO A 473 -1.88 -9.15 -26.49
C PRO A 473 -1.62 -10.45 -25.69
N ALA A 474 -0.76 -10.41 -24.66
CA ALA A 474 -0.46 -11.52 -23.76
C ALA A 474 0.07 -11.07 -22.38
N GLY A 475 -0.23 -9.83 -21.97
CA GLY A 475 0.44 -9.21 -20.83
C GLY A 475 -0.20 -9.53 -19.48
N ALA A 476 0.63 -9.86 -18.50
CA ALA A 476 0.31 -9.66 -17.09
C ALA A 476 1.27 -8.61 -16.51
N ILE A 477 0.80 -7.77 -15.59
CA ILE A 477 1.68 -6.97 -14.74
C ILE A 477 1.92 -7.77 -13.45
N GLN A 478 3.16 -8.13 -13.17
CA GLN A 478 3.58 -8.82 -11.95
C GLN A 478 4.22 -7.82 -11.00
N MET A 479 3.70 -7.70 -9.77
CA MET A 479 4.18 -6.76 -8.77
C MET A 479 4.80 -7.51 -7.60
N TYR A 480 6.07 -7.22 -7.27
CA TYR A 480 6.80 -7.89 -6.19
C TYR A 480 7.20 -6.89 -5.10
N THR A 481 6.89 -7.19 -3.84
CA THR A 481 7.33 -6.39 -2.69
C THR A 481 8.10 -7.25 -1.70
N GLY A 482 9.36 -6.88 -1.40
CA GLY A 482 10.18 -7.61 -0.43
C GLY A 482 9.86 -7.32 1.05
N GLY A 483 9.02 -6.33 1.35
CA GLY A 483 8.69 -5.89 2.71
C GLY A 483 7.19 -5.88 3.00
N THR A 484 6.81 -5.30 4.14
CA THR A 484 5.39 -5.09 4.55
C THR A 484 4.76 -3.84 3.96
N LEU A 485 5.57 -2.96 3.34
CA LEU A 485 5.08 -1.78 2.66
C LEU A 485 4.90 -2.06 1.16
N PRO A 486 3.87 -1.49 0.53
CA PRO A 486 3.62 -1.66 -0.90
C PRO A 486 4.62 -0.84 -1.72
N THR A 487 5.80 -1.42 -1.99
CA THR A 487 6.90 -0.73 -2.70
C THR A 487 6.85 -0.90 -4.22
N ALA A 488 6.08 -1.84 -4.76
CA ALA A 488 5.76 -1.91 -6.19
C ALA A 488 4.51 -1.08 -6.46
N VAL A 489 4.58 -0.10 -7.35
CA VAL A 489 3.49 0.86 -7.59
C VAL A 489 3.13 0.91 -9.07
N LEU A 490 1.89 0.55 -9.42
CA LEU A 490 1.29 0.84 -10.71
C LEU A 490 0.51 2.15 -10.60
N ALA A 491 0.95 3.20 -11.28
CA ALA A 491 0.37 4.54 -11.18
C ALA A 491 -0.21 5.03 -12.52
N GLY A 492 -1.37 5.68 -12.45
CA GLY A 492 -1.84 6.56 -13.53
C GLY A 492 -1.32 7.99 -13.32
N ALA A 493 -0.98 8.69 -14.40
CA ALA A 493 -0.69 10.12 -14.33
C ALA A 493 -1.91 10.93 -13.85
N SER A 494 -1.68 12.21 -13.55
CA SER A 494 -2.72 13.18 -13.19
C SER A 494 -3.88 13.12 -14.19
N ASN A 495 -5.09 12.78 -13.73
CA ASN A 495 -6.32 12.66 -14.52
C ASN A 495 -6.44 11.45 -15.46
N VAL A 496 -5.55 10.47 -15.38
CA VAL A 496 -5.62 9.25 -16.22
C VAL A 496 -6.37 8.15 -15.49
N ASN A 497 -7.43 7.62 -16.10
CA ASN A 497 -8.07 6.40 -15.61
C ASN A 497 -7.24 5.18 -16.03
N ILE A 498 -7.10 4.19 -15.16
CA ILE A 498 -6.47 2.92 -15.50
C ILE A 498 -7.58 1.96 -15.90
N THR A 499 -7.48 1.36 -17.08
CA THR A 499 -8.40 0.31 -17.53
C THR A 499 -7.64 -1.01 -17.67
N VAL A 500 -7.98 -2.03 -16.88
CA VAL A 500 -7.47 -3.41 -17.05
C VAL A 500 -8.37 -4.10 -18.07
N ALA A 501 -7.89 -4.32 -19.31
CA ALA A 501 -8.75 -4.84 -20.38
C ALA A 501 -9.12 -6.34 -20.18
N PRO A 502 -10.12 -6.86 -20.91
CA PRO A 502 -10.50 -8.27 -20.84
C PRO A 502 -9.33 -9.18 -21.20
N GLY A 503 -9.08 -10.21 -20.38
CA GLY A 503 -7.95 -11.13 -20.56
C GLY A 503 -6.60 -10.62 -20.06
N PHE A 504 -6.52 -9.38 -19.56
CA PHE A 504 -5.32 -8.84 -18.91
C PHE A 504 -5.35 -9.12 -17.40
N GLU A 505 -4.19 -9.43 -16.82
CA GLU A 505 -4.04 -9.72 -15.39
C GLU A 505 -3.03 -8.77 -14.73
N VAL A 506 -3.41 -8.11 -13.64
CA VAL A 506 -2.48 -7.41 -12.73
C VAL A 506 -2.36 -8.27 -11.48
N ARG A 507 -1.19 -8.84 -11.18
CA ARG A 507 -1.00 -9.82 -10.11
C ARG A 507 0.17 -9.47 -9.20
N GLY A 508 0.05 -9.75 -7.91
CA GLY A 508 1.14 -9.76 -6.96
C GLY A 508 0.85 -8.92 -5.72
N THR A 509 1.86 -8.27 -5.15
CA THR A 509 1.72 -7.38 -4.00
C THR A 509 2.28 -5.99 -4.31
N GLY A 510 1.72 -4.95 -3.69
CA GLY A 510 2.07 -3.57 -3.97
C GLY A 510 0.88 -2.62 -3.92
N GLN A 511 0.93 -1.57 -4.73
CA GLN A 511 -0.10 -0.54 -4.76
C GLN A 511 -0.49 -0.18 -6.20
N ILE A 512 -1.80 -0.16 -6.47
CA ILE A 512 -2.36 0.51 -7.63
C ILE A 512 -2.78 1.91 -7.17
N SER A 513 -2.17 2.94 -7.76
CA SER A 513 -2.31 4.34 -7.33
C SER A 513 -2.59 5.28 -8.48
N ARG A 514 -2.88 6.53 -8.12
CA ARG A 514 -2.87 7.68 -9.01
C ARG A 514 -1.95 8.75 -8.46
N ALA A 515 -1.48 9.66 -9.31
CA ALA A 515 -0.76 10.84 -8.84
C ALA A 515 -1.67 11.82 -8.06
N ASN A 516 -2.92 12.01 -8.49
CA ASN A 516 -3.90 12.96 -7.93
C ASN A 516 -5.27 12.31 -7.64
N PHE A 517 -6.03 12.87 -6.69
CA PHE A 517 -7.40 12.46 -6.34
C PHE A 517 -8.37 12.58 -7.54
N GLY A 518 -9.39 11.71 -7.62
CA GLY A 518 -10.51 11.89 -8.58
C GLY A 518 -10.54 10.93 -9.78
N GLY A 519 -10.07 9.68 -9.65
CA GLY A 519 -10.00 8.73 -10.77
C GLY A 519 -10.85 7.49 -10.61
N THR A 520 -11.10 6.81 -11.73
CA THR A 520 -11.74 5.49 -11.77
C THR A 520 -10.73 4.44 -12.21
N LEU A 521 -10.67 3.32 -11.49
CA LEU A 521 -10.06 2.08 -11.99
C LEU A 521 -11.17 1.29 -12.71
N PHE A 522 -11.06 1.14 -14.03
CA PHE A 522 -11.97 0.28 -14.80
C PHE A 522 -11.36 -1.12 -14.90
N ASN A 523 -11.92 -2.09 -14.21
CA ASN A 523 -11.50 -3.48 -14.31
C ASN A 523 -12.41 -4.25 -15.27
N GLU A 524 -11.89 -4.63 -16.42
CA GLU A 524 -12.53 -5.55 -17.36
C GLU A 524 -11.84 -6.93 -17.41
N GLY A 525 -10.70 -7.06 -16.74
CA GLY A 525 -9.88 -8.28 -16.64
C GLY A 525 -9.79 -8.78 -15.20
N ARG A 526 -8.58 -9.09 -14.75
CA ARG A 526 -8.33 -9.66 -13.44
C ARG A 526 -7.29 -8.87 -12.66
N VAL A 527 -7.58 -8.54 -11.41
CA VAL A 527 -6.63 -7.93 -10.47
C VAL A 527 -6.46 -8.88 -9.30
N VAL A 528 -5.25 -9.37 -9.04
CA VAL A 528 -4.96 -10.45 -8.10
C VAL A 528 -3.96 -9.98 -7.05
N ALA A 529 -4.39 -9.93 -5.78
CA ALA A 529 -3.47 -9.85 -4.64
C ALA A 529 -2.91 -11.25 -4.37
N ASP A 530 -1.68 -11.53 -4.79
CA ASP A 530 -1.09 -12.87 -4.66
C ASP A 530 0.03 -12.93 -3.62
N GLY A 531 -0.18 -13.71 -2.56
CA GLY A 531 0.77 -13.93 -1.47
C GLY A 531 2.08 -14.60 -1.87
N ALA A 532 2.14 -15.25 -3.03
CA ALA A 532 3.40 -15.76 -3.60
C ALA A 532 4.41 -14.64 -3.93
N PHE A 533 3.96 -13.38 -3.99
CA PHE A 533 4.77 -12.22 -4.40
C PHE A 533 5.21 -11.32 -3.22
N GLY A 534 4.72 -11.56 -2.01
CA GLY A 534 5.12 -10.87 -0.79
C GLY A 534 4.03 -10.81 0.29
N PRO A 535 4.35 -10.33 1.51
CA PRO A 535 3.37 -10.26 2.62
C PRO A 535 2.55 -8.95 2.65
N ALA A 536 2.86 -7.93 1.84
CA ALA A 536 2.28 -6.59 1.94
C ALA A 536 0.83 -6.46 1.41
N GLY A 537 0.27 -7.50 0.79
CA GLY A 537 -1.00 -7.40 0.09
C GLY A 537 -0.94 -6.54 -1.18
N LEU A 538 -2.08 -6.41 -1.87
CA LEU A 538 -2.27 -5.46 -2.97
C LEU A 538 -3.24 -4.38 -2.52
N ARG A 539 -2.84 -3.11 -2.65
CA ARG A 539 -3.61 -1.95 -2.20
C ARG A 539 -4.06 -1.08 -3.37
N ILE A 540 -5.36 -0.88 -3.54
CA ILE A 540 -5.91 0.21 -4.36
C ILE A 540 -6.13 1.40 -3.43
N THR A 541 -5.44 2.53 -3.64
CA THR A 541 -5.49 3.67 -2.70
C THR A 541 -6.61 4.67 -2.95
N ASP A 542 -6.94 5.43 -1.89
CA ASP A 542 -7.95 6.50 -1.78
C ASP A 542 -7.89 7.60 -2.84
N ARG A 543 -6.82 7.64 -3.64
CA ARG A 543 -6.72 8.50 -4.82
C ARG A 543 -7.66 8.07 -5.95
N PHE A 544 -8.14 6.82 -5.93
CA PHE A 544 -9.27 6.39 -6.73
C PHE A 544 -10.57 6.63 -5.98
N VAL A 545 -11.53 7.30 -6.64
CA VAL A 545 -12.86 7.52 -6.07
C VAL A 545 -13.73 6.29 -6.28
N HIS A 546 -13.53 5.59 -7.40
CA HIS A 546 -14.36 4.46 -7.82
C HIS A 546 -13.53 3.31 -8.44
N VAL A 547 -13.93 2.07 -8.18
CA VAL A 547 -13.55 0.89 -8.96
C VAL A 547 -14.80 0.42 -9.72
N GLU A 548 -14.74 0.41 -11.04
CA GLU A 548 -15.83 -0.06 -11.91
C GLU A 548 -15.43 -1.37 -12.57
N GLN A 549 -16.18 -2.43 -12.35
CA GLN A 549 -15.92 -3.76 -12.88
C GLN A 549 -16.98 -4.17 -13.89
N THR A 550 -16.59 -4.81 -14.99
CA THR A 550 -17.55 -5.48 -15.88
C THR A 550 -18.00 -6.82 -15.30
N ALA A 551 -19.06 -7.42 -15.84
CA ALA A 551 -19.60 -8.69 -15.33
C ALA A 551 -18.60 -9.87 -15.37
N GLY A 552 -17.59 -9.81 -16.25
CA GLY A 552 -16.53 -10.82 -16.36
C GLY A 552 -15.26 -10.50 -15.57
N ALA A 553 -15.20 -9.33 -14.92
CA ALA A 553 -14.01 -8.89 -14.21
C ALA A 553 -13.97 -9.40 -12.76
N GLU A 554 -12.75 -9.64 -12.27
CA GLU A 554 -12.51 -10.21 -10.94
C GLU A 554 -11.44 -9.39 -10.19
N LEU A 555 -11.72 -9.00 -8.94
CA LEU A 555 -10.67 -8.74 -7.94
C LEU A 555 -10.51 -10.02 -7.11
N LEU A 556 -9.30 -10.53 -7.01
CA LEU A 556 -9.01 -11.80 -6.35
C LEU A 556 -7.97 -11.60 -5.25
N ALA A 557 -8.29 -11.98 -4.02
CA ALA A 557 -7.35 -12.14 -2.92
C ALA A 557 -6.88 -13.60 -2.85
N ASP A 558 -5.66 -13.90 -3.30
CA ASP A 558 -5.07 -15.25 -3.33
C ASP A 558 -3.90 -15.34 -2.34
N GLY A 559 -4.16 -15.81 -1.12
CA GLY A 559 -3.14 -15.92 -0.07
C GLY A 559 -2.54 -14.60 0.44
N ALA A 560 -3.08 -13.45 0.03
CA ALA A 560 -2.70 -12.12 0.51
C ALA A 560 -3.92 -11.22 0.75
N GLU A 561 -3.72 -10.12 1.50
CA GLU A 561 -4.73 -9.08 1.69
C GLU A 561 -4.91 -8.27 0.40
N PHE A 562 -6.16 -8.10 -0.05
CA PHE A 562 -6.56 -7.16 -1.09
C PHE A 562 -7.24 -5.97 -0.41
N ARG A 563 -6.52 -4.85 -0.31
CA ARG A 563 -7.03 -3.63 0.30
C ARG A 563 -7.59 -2.69 -0.76
N VAL A 564 -8.83 -2.24 -0.61
CA VAL A 564 -9.41 -1.19 -1.43
C VAL A 564 -9.72 0.01 -0.55
N GLU A 565 -9.22 1.17 -0.95
CA GLU A 565 -9.47 2.45 -0.31
C GLU A 565 -10.09 3.36 -1.37
N GLY A 566 -11.33 3.77 -1.15
CA GLY A 566 -12.12 4.53 -2.10
C GLY A 566 -13.59 4.53 -1.69
N ASP A 567 -14.43 5.24 -2.44
CA ASP A 567 -15.82 5.46 -2.04
C ASP A 567 -16.75 4.35 -2.55
N ARG A 568 -16.41 3.68 -3.66
CA ARG A 568 -17.28 2.69 -4.31
C ARG A 568 -16.54 1.63 -5.13
N VAL A 569 -16.99 0.38 -5.04
CA VAL A 569 -16.72 -0.71 -6.00
C VAL A 569 -18.04 -1.11 -6.65
N ARG A 570 -18.10 -1.13 -7.98
CA ARG A 570 -19.32 -1.46 -8.73
C ARG A 570 -19.10 -2.62 -9.68
N GLY A 571 -19.99 -3.61 -9.71
CA GLY A 571 -19.96 -4.72 -10.67
C GLY A 571 -18.94 -5.82 -10.35
N GLY A 572 -18.86 -6.81 -11.24
CA GLY A 572 -17.83 -7.86 -11.24
C GLY A 572 -17.90 -8.82 -10.06
N THR A 573 -16.79 -9.56 -9.83
CA THR A 573 -16.65 -10.51 -8.72
C THR A 573 -15.51 -10.08 -7.78
N LEU A 574 -15.72 -10.16 -6.47
CA LEU A 574 -14.66 -10.14 -5.46
C LEU A 574 -14.54 -11.55 -4.89
N ARG A 575 -13.37 -12.14 -5.01
CA ARG A 575 -13.14 -13.54 -4.63
C ARG A 575 -11.94 -13.67 -3.73
N ALA A 576 -12.04 -14.44 -2.64
CA ALA A 576 -10.90 -14.77 -1.79
C ALA A 576 -10.65 -16.27 -1.75
N ILE A 577 -9.40 -16.69 -1.99
CA ILE A 577 -8.97 -18.09 -1.99
C ILE A 577 -7.63 -18.22 -1.24
N ASN A 578 -7.29 -19.45 -0.86
CA ASN A 578 -6.00 -19.80 -0.24
C ASN A 578 -5.62 -18.93 0.98
N GLY A 579 -6.61 -18.46 1.74
CA GLY A 579 -6.39 -17.60 2.91
C GLY A 579 -6.20 -16.11 2.59
N GLY A 580 -6.46 -15.68 1.35
CA GLY A 580 -6.57 -14.26 1.02
C GLY A 580 -7.77 -13.60 1.73
N SER A 581 -7.73 -12.28 1.88
CA SER A 581 -8.77 -11.49 2.53
C SER A 581 -8.99 -10.18 1.81
N PHE A 582 -10.19 -9.59 1.91
CA PHE A 582 -10.41 -8.21 1.47
C PHE A 582 -10.45 -7.28 2.67
N MET A 583 -9.86 -6.09 2.52
CA MET A 583 -9.99 -5.01 3.49
C MET A 583 -10.50 -3.76 2.78
N PHE A 584 -11.69 -3.29 3.16
CA PHE A 584 -12.24 -2.03 2.68
C PHE A 584 -12.08 -0.96 3.74
N THR A 585 -11.81 0.27 3.34
CA THR A 585 -11.68 1.42 4.27
C THR A 585 -12.56 2.59 3.82
N ASN A 586 -12.85 3.53 4.72
CA ASN A 586 -13.51 4.81 4.43
C ASN A 586 -14.96 4.75 3.88
N GLY A 587 -15.84 3.91 4.44
CA GLY A 587 -17.28 3.97 4.10
C GLY A 587 -17.64 3.54 2.68
N MET A 588 -16.85 2.62 2.12
CA MET A 588 -17.00 2.11 0.76
C MET A 588 -18.37 1.48 0.49
N THR A 589 -18.95 1.81 -0.67
CA THR A 589 -20.18 1.19 -1.19
C THR A 589 -19.86 0.06 -2.16
N LEU A 590 -20.47 -1.12 -1.99
CA LEU A 590 -20.40 -2.22 -2.97
C LEU A 590 -21.72 -2.27 -3.75
N GLU A 591 -21.69 -1.87 -5.03
CA GLU A 591 -22.88 -1.78 -5.88
C GLU A 591 -22.86 -2.90 -6.94
N SER A 592 -23.84 -3.81 -6.94
CA SER A 592 -23.92 -4.90 -7.94
C SER A 592 -22.67 -5.81 -8.01
N VAL A 593 -22.02 -6.08 -6.87
CA VAL A 593 -20.79 -6.88 -6.78
C VAL A 593 -21.11 -8.32 -6.38
N THR A 594 -20.59 -9.32 -7.09
CA THR A 594 -20.66 -10.72 -6.67
C THR A 594 -19.56 -11.03 -5.65
N LEU A 595 -19.92 -11.43 -4.43
CA LEU A 595 -18.99 -11.77 -3.36
C LEU A 595 -18.81 -13.30 -3.23
N ASP A 596 -17.62 -13.81 -3.58
CA ASP A 596 -17.16 -15.18 -3.35
C ASP A 596 -16.00 -15.18 -2.33
N VAL A 597 -16.31 -14.72 -1.12
CA VAL A 597 -15.35 -14.50 -0.03
C VAL A 597 -15.76 -15.32 1.19
N PRO A 598 -15.07 -16.43 1.49
CA PRO A 598 -15.32 -17.20 2.70
C PRO A 598 -14.98 -16.34 3.93
N GLY A 599 -15.99 -15.93 4.71
CA GLY A 599 -15.80 -15.14 5.93
C GLY A 599 -15.44 -13.67 5.64
N LEU A 600 -16.32 -12.93 4.97
CA LEU A 600 -16.17 -11.48 4.83
C LEU A 600 -16.19 -10.84 6.23
N ASP A 601 -15.04 -10.31 6.66
CA ASP A 601 -14.90 -9.56 7.90
C ASP A 601 -15.10 -8.05 7.63
N VAL A 602 -16.11 -7.45 8.26
CA VAL A 602 -16.39 -6.01 8.20
C VAL A 602 -15.78 -5.35 9.45
N PRO A 603 -14.59 -4.73 9.35
CA PRO A 603 -13.92 -4.15 10.50
C PRO A 603 -14.64 -2.89 11.02
N ALA A 604 -14.35 -2.55 12.28
CA ALA A 604 -14.89 -1.37 12.95
C ALA A 604 -14.67 -0.07 12.12
N GLY A 605 -15.74 0.71 11.92
CA GLY A 605 -15.69 1.99 11.18
C GLY A 605 -16.01 1.88 9.69
N LEU A 606 -16.22 0.68 9.17
CA LEU A 606 -16.70 0.45 7.81
C LEU A 606 -18.23 0.46 7.77
N THR A 607 -18.80 1.20 6.82
CA THR A 607 -20.20 1.05 6.41
C THR A 607 -20.22 0.28 5.10
N LEU A 608 -20.78 -0.92 5.10
CA LEU A 608 -21.02 -1.74 3.92
C LEU A 608 -22.45 -1.50 3.45
N ASN A 609 -22.61 -0.75 2.35
CA ASN A 609 -23.90 -0.62 1.69
C ASN A 609 -24.07 -1.76 0.69
N LEU A 610 -25.12 -2.57 0.85
CA LEU A 610 -25.45 -3.68 -0.06
C LEU A 610 -26.67 -3.30 -0.90
N GLU A 611 -26.46 -3.06 -2.20
CA GLU A 611 -27.51 -2.75 -3.19
C GLU A 611 -27.73 -3.98 -4.09
N SER A 612 -28.84 -4.71 -3.89
CA SER A 612 -29.34 -5.84 -4.72
C SER A 612 -28.42 -7.07 -4.86
N THR A 613 -28.67 -8.07 -4.00
CA THR A 613 -28.19 -9.49 -4.01
C THR A 613 -26.67 -9.79 -3.94
N ILE A 614 -26.28 -10.57 -2.90
CA ILE A 614 -25.26 -11.67 -2.78
C ILE A 614 -24.49 -11.59 -1.43
N PRO A 615 -24.48 -12.66 -0.61
CA PRO A 615 -23.39 -13.65 -0.53
C PRO A 615 -23.85 -15.13 -0.51
N VAL A 616 -22.93 -16.05 -0.87
CA VAL A 616 -23.07 -17.53 -0.73
C VAL A 616 -22.40 -18.07 0.54
N SER A 617 -21.96 -17.20 1.45
CA SER A 617 -21.21 -17.55 2.66
C SER A 617 -21.57 -16.65 3.84
N PRO A 618 -21.29 -17.06 5.10
CA PRO A 618 -21.53 -16.24 6.29
C PRO A 618 -20.77 -14.90 6.22
N VAL A 619 -21.42 -13.83 6.69
CA VAL A 619 -20.83 -12.49 6.84
C VAL A 619 -20.55 -12.26 8.31
N THR A 620 -19.32 -11.89 8.65
CA THR A 620 -18.93 -11.56 10.02
C THR A 620 -18.75 -10.04 10.15
N ILE A 621 -19.48 -9.42 11.06
CA ILE A 621 -19.32 -8.02 11.45
C ILE A 621 -18.47 -7.99 12.71
N ASN A 622 -17.16 -7.79 12.57
CA ASN A 622 -16.24 -7.76 13.70
C ASN A 622 -15.90 -6.31 14.07
N ALA A 623 -16.61 -5.78 15.06
CA ALA A 623 -16.16 -4.55 15.69
C ALA A 623 -14.98 -4.88 16.61
N ASP A 624 -13.77 -4.64 16.12
CA ASP A 624 -12.50 -4.81 16.82
C ASP A 624 -12.59 -4.50 18.33
N GLN A 625 -12.07 -5.40 19.16
CA GLN A 625 -12.05 -5.30 20.63
C GLN A 625 -11.20 -4.11 21.14
N SER A 626 -10.59 -3.33 20.26
CA SER A 626 -9.67 -2.22 20.58
C SER A 626 -10.30 -0.99 21.25
N GLY A 627 -11.59 -1.00 21.59
CA GLY A 627 -12.23 0.03 22.41
C GLY A 627 -12.48 1.36 21.70
N SER A 628 -12.38 1.41 20.37
CA SER A 628 -12.72 2.59 19.58
C SER A 628 -14.24 2.68 19.32
N SER A 629 -14.80 3.88 19.24
CA SER A 629 -16.21 4.16 18.94
C SER A 629 -16.62 3.87 17.48
N SER A 630 -15.87 3.02 16.79
CA SER A 630 -16.00 2.79 15.35
C SER A 630 -17.13 1.80 15.10
N VAL A 631 -18.15 2.24 14.37
CA VAL A 631 -19.35 1.45 14.06
C VAL A 631 -19.10 0.65 12.78
N ALA A 632 -19.09 -0.68 12.87
CA ALA A 632 -19.24 -1.56 11.72
C ALA A 632 -20.74 -1.67 11.39
N ARG A 633 -21.13 -1.29 10.17
CA ARG A 633 -22.54 -1.17 9.78
C ARG A 633 -22.78 -1.86 8.46
N ILE A 634 -23.76 -2.75 8.40
CA ILE A 634 -24.36 -3.19 7.12
C ILE A 634 -25.60 -2.33 6.90
N THR A 635 -25.64 -1.58 5.81
CA THR A 635 -26.83 -0.84 5.40
C THR A 635 -27.42 -1.51 4.16
N LEU A 636 -28.67 -1.92 4.24
CA LEU A 636 -29.41 -2.48 3.11
C LEU A 636 -30.05 -1.32 2.35
N ALA A 637 -29.60 -1.03 1.14
CA ALA A 637 -30.01 0.13 0.35
C ALA A 637 -30.73 -0.33 -0.93
N ASP A 638 -32.04 -0.50 -0.88
CA ASP A 638 -32.88 -0.66 -2.07
C ASP A 638 -34.32 -0.15 -1.83
N GLU A 639 -34.95 0.47 -2.82
CA GLU A 639 -36.15 1.29 -2.70
C GLU A 639 -37.46 0.52 -2.43
N ALA A 640 -37.46 -0.82 -2.39
CA ALA A 640 -38.72 -1.60 -2.36
C ALA A 640 -38.90 -2.59 -1.18
N ALA A 641 -37.85 -3.26 -0.71
CA ALA A 641 -37.81 -4.12 0.50
C ALA A 641 -36.45 -4.81 0.55
N ALA A 642 -35.78 -4.82 1.71
CA ALA A 642 -34.51 -5.53 1.87
C ALA A 642 -34.75 -6.91 2.48
N THR A 643 -34.89 -7.92 1.62
CA THR A 643 -35.02 -9.31 2.05
C THR A 643 -33.66 -9.98 2.14
N LEU A 644 -33.31 -10.51 3.32
CA LEU A 644 -32.18 -11.41 3.55
C LEU A 644 -32.55 -12.82 3.05
N ASN A 645 -32.67 -12.91 1.73
CA ASN A 645 -33.07 -14.00 0.82
C ASN A 645 -32.16 -15.24 0.67
N TRP A 646 -31.48 -15.76 1.70
CA TRP A 646 -30.29 -16.61 1.45
C TRP A 646 -30.44 -18.08 1.88
N PRO A 647 -30.21 -19.08 0.98
CA PRO A 647 -30.52 -20.50 1.25
C PRO A 647 -29.75 -21.21 2.39
N ALA A 648 -28.71 -20.59 2.98
CA ALA A 648 -27.90 -21.17 4.06
C ALA A 648 -26.92 -20.17 4.71
N GLY A 649 -27.23 -18.87 4.75
CA GLY A 649 -26.28 -17.86 5.23
C GLY A 649 -26.47 -17.50 6.71
N ALA A 650 -25.44 -16.90 7.31
CA ALA A 650 -25.54 -16.29 8.63
C ALA A 650 -24.86 -14.91 8.65
N ILE A 651 -25.45 -13.93 9.35
CA ILE A 651 -24.76 -12.72 9.79
C ILE A 651 -24.31 -12.94 11.22
N GLN A 652 -23.00 -12.90 11.46
CA GLN A 652 -22.40 -12.98 12.78
C GLN A 652 -21.99 -11.59 13.25
N MET A 653 -22.53 -11.12 14.37
CA MET A 653 -22.24 -9.79 14.91
C MET A 653 -21.39 -9.92 16.17
N PHE A 654 -20.21 -9.30 16.18
CA PHE A 654 -19.36 -9.21 17.37
C PHE A 654 -19.31 -7.77 17.82
N THR A 655 -19.76 -7.50 19.04
CA THR A 655 -19.52 -6.21 19.71
C THR A 655 -18.67 -6.41 20.94
N GLY A 656 -17.73 -5.48 21.16
CA GLY A 656 -17.12 -5.29 22.47
C GLY A 656 -18.14 -4.78 23.50
N SER A 657 -17.73 -3.84 24.34
CA SER A 657 -18.57 -3.31 25.43
C SER A 657 -19.68 -2.33 25.01
N SER A 658 -19.81 -1.99 23.73
CA SER A 658 -20.73 -0.95 23.24
C SER A 658 -21.70 -1.48 22.17
N LEU A 659 -23.00 -1.28 22.41
CA LEU A 659 -24.10 -1.74 21.55
C LEU A 659 -24.10 -1.14 20.13
N LEU A 660 -23.46 0.00 19.94
CA LEU A 660 -23.45 0.69 18.64
C LEU A 660 -22.36 0.19 17.70
N THR A 661 -21.51 -0.74 18.12
CA THR A 661 -20.30 -1.08 17.37
C THR A 661 -20.52 -2.07 16.22
N ALA A 662 -21.54 -2.93 16.28
CA ALA A 662 -22.01 -3.74 15.15
C ALA A 662 -23.50 -3.49 14.93
N SER A 663 -23.88 -3.06 13.73
CA SER A 663 -25.27 -2.75 13.43
C SER A 663 -25.73 -3.22 12.06
N LEU A 664 -26.91 -3.84 12.02
CA LEU A 664 -27.65 -4.12 10.80
C LEU A 664 -28.73 -3.05 10.64
N LEU A 665 -28.59 -2.20 9.62
CA LEU A 665 -29.51 -1.09 9.34
C LEU A 665 -30.27 -1.28 8.03
N GLY A 666 -31.58 -1.12 8.06
CA GLY A 666 -32.35 -0.80 6.85
C GLY A 666 -32.14 0.68 6.48
N ALA A 667 -31.85 0.99 5.21
CA ALA A 667 -31.87 2.38 4.74
C ALA A 667 -33.28 2.97 4.80
N ASN A 668 -33.37 4.30 4.77
CA ASN A 668 -34.59 5.12 4.96
C ASN A 668 -35.89 4.44 4.47
N ASP A 669 -36.71 3.99 5.42
CA ASP A 669 -38.04 3.39 5.24
C ASP A 669 -38.10 1.93 4.75
N ILE A 670 -36.99 1.19 4.74
CA ILE A 670 -36.97 -0.20 4.30
C ILE A 670 -37.25 -1.16 5.46
N ASP A 671 -38.16 -2.11 5.25
CA ASP A 671 -38.39 -3.24 6.14
C ASP A 671 -37.27 -4.28 5.99
N ILE A 672 -36.87 -4.88 7.12
CA ILE A 672 -35.86 -5.95 7.13
C ILE A 672 -36.60 -7.27 7.18
N THR A 673 -36.32 -8.18 6.24
CA THR A 673 -36.82 -9.56 6.31
C THR A 673 -35.65 -10.53 6.52
N VAL A 674 -35.63 -11.26 7.63
CA VAL A 674 -34.75 -12.43 7.87
C VAL A 674 -35.49 -13.64 7.32
N ALA A 675 -35.07 -14.21 6.19
CA ALA A 675 -35.82 -15.31 5.59
C ALA A 675 -35.59 -16.67 6.25
N ASP A 676 -36.44 -17.64 5.93
CA ASP A 676 -36.30 -19.03 6.37
C ASP A 676 -34.94 -19.61 5.95
N GLY A 677 -34.33 -20.36 6.88
CA GLY A 677 -32.96 -20.88 6.75
C GLY A 677 -31.84 -19.85 6.92
N PHE A 678 -32.15 -18.57 7.16
CA PHE A 678 -31.16 -17.54 7.44
C PHE A 678 -31.01 -17.27 8.94
N GLU A 679 -29.77 -16.99 9.36
CA GLU A 679 -29.43 -16.78 10.77
C GLU A 679 -28.78 -15.40 11.00
N VAL A 680 -29.22 -14.65 12.02
CA VAL A 680 -28.53 -13.48 12.56
C VAL A 680 -28.11 -13.81 13.98
N ARG A 681 -26.80 -13.97 14.23
CA ARG A 681 -26.26 -14.42 15.53
C ARG A 681 -25.27 -13.41 16.10
N GLY A 682 -25.30 -13.19 17.40
CA GLY A 682 -24.22 -12.53 18.15
C GLY A 682 -24.71 -11.38 19.01
N THR A 683 -23.98 -10.26 19.05
CA THR A 683 -24.29 -9.08 19.88
C THR A 683 -24.27 -7.80 19.05
N GLY A 684 -24.99 -6.74 19.44
CA GLY A 684 -25.03 -5.47 18.71
C GLY A 684 -26.44 -4.92 18.53
N SER A 685 -26.75 -4.31 17.38
CA SER A 685 -28.08 -3.72 17.15
C SER A 685 -28.65 -3.99 15.75
N ILE A 686 -29.89 -4.47 15.71
CA ILE A 686 -30.73 -4.50 14.51
C ILE A 686 -31.64 -3.28 14.59
N ALA A 687 -31.56 -2.37 13.62
CA ALA A 687 -32.33 -1.12 13.64
C ALA A 687 -32.70 -0.65 12.23
N ARG A 688 -33.59 0.36 12.15
CA ARG A 688 -33.89 1.08 10.91
C ARG A 688 -33.29 2.48 10.94
N GLY A 689 -33.09 3.08 9.76
CA GLY A 689 -32.75 4.50 9.64
C GLY A 689 -33.82 5.42 10.23
N ASN A 690 -35.10 5.11 10.00
CA ASN A 690 -36.29 5.88 10.42
C ASN A 690 -37.26 5.05 11.29
N PHE A 691 -38.16 5.73 12.02
CA PHE A 691 -39.22 5.11 12.84
C PHE A 691 -40.36 4.53 11.97
N GLY A 692 -41.01 3.45 12.42
CA GLY A 692 -42.31 3.00 11.89
C GLY A 692 -42.24 1.97 10.77
N GLY A 693 -41.59 0.83 10.99
CA GLY A 693 -41.63 -0.27 10.02
C GLY A 693 -41.41 -1.62 10.65
N THR A 694 -41.31 -2.64 9.82
CA THR A 694 -41.44 -4.03 10.22
C THR A 694 -40.11 -4.78 10.09
N LEU A 695 -39.74 -5.52 11.14
CA LEU A 695 -38.75 -6.60 11.06
C LEU A 695 -39.53 -7.90 10.84
N THR A 696 -39.53 -8.44 9.63
CA THR A 696 -40.11 -9.76 9.37
C THR A 696 -39.06 -10.83 9.68
N ASN A 697 -39.36 -11.76 10.59
CA ASN A 697 -38.46 -12.85 10.96
C ASN A 697 -39.07 -14.19 10.56
N ASP A 698 -38.61 -14.76 9.45
CA ASP A 698 -38.93 -16.12 9.02
C ASP A 698 -37.80 -17.11 9.34
N GLY A 699 -36.65 -16.62 9.80
CA GLY A 699 -35.48 -17.41 10.16
C GLY A 699 -35.14 -17.34 11.65
N LEU A 700 -33.84 -17.28 11.97
CA LEU A 700 -33.34 -17.38 13.34
C LEU A 700 -32.54 -16.14 13.74
N ILE A 701 -32.96 -15.43 14.80
CA ILE A 701 -32.21 -14.31 15.40
C ILE A 701 -31.76 -14.70 16.80
N ILE A 702 -30.44 -14.75 17.04
CA ILE A 702 -29.84 -15.23 18.28
C ILE A 702 -28.96 -14.16 18.92
N ALA A 703 -29.26 -13.78 20.15
CA ALA A 703 -28.30 -13.12 21.03
C ALA A 703 -27.35 -14.17 21.63
N ASP A 704 -26.16 -14.35 21.04
CA ASP A 704 -25.23 -15.43 21.43
C ASP A 704 -24.05 -14.89 22.27
N GLY A 705 -23.96 -15.34 23.52
CA GLY A 705 -22.94 -14.99 24.49
C GLY A 705 -21.53 -15.45 24.13
N ALA A 706 -21.37 -16.38 23.19
CA ALA A 706 -20.07 -16.72 22.62
C ALA A 706 -19.42 -15.54 21.86
N PHE A 707 -20.22 -14.53 21.47
CA PHE A 707 -19.79 -13.36 20.70
C PHE A 707 -19.55 -12.12 21.58
N GLY A 708 -19.91 -12.18 22.87
CA GLY A 708 -19.69 -11.12 23.86
C GLY A 708 -20.81 -11.05 24.90
N PRO A 709 -20.60 -10.34 26.03
CA PRO A 709 -21.63 -10.16 27.06
C PRO A 709 -22.63 -9.04 26.75
N ALA A 710 -22.44 -8.29 25.66
CA ALA A 710 -23.32 -7.19 25.29
C ALA A 710 -24.66 -7.73 24.74
N PRO A 711 -25.79 -7.01 24.91
CA PRO A 711 -27.04 -7.45 24.31
C PRO A 711 -27.02 -7.42 22.78
N LEU A 712 -27.89 -8.21 22.16
CA LEU A 712 -28.40 -7.96 20.81
C LEU A 712 -29.69 -7.13 20.95
N ASP A 713 -29.71 -5.91 20.41
CA ASP A 713 -30.80 -4.95 20.57
C ASP A 713 -31.61 -4.82 19.27
N ILE A 714 -32.86 -5.27 19.28
CA ILE A 714 -33.86 -4.97 18.26
C ILE A 714 -34.48 -3.61 18.63
N SER A 715 -34.05 -2.56 17.92
CA SER A 715 -34.32 -1.16 18.27
C SER A 715 -35.80 -0.77 18.32
N ASP A 716 -36.09 0.24 19.12
CA ASP A 716 -37.36 0.98 19.24
C ASP A 716 -37.88 1.62 17.94
N ARG A 717 -37.09 1.60 16.86
CA ARG A 717 -37.49 2.12 15.56
C ARG A 717 -38.40 1.17 14.79
N PHE A 718 -38.49 -0.10 15.21
CA PHE A 718 -39.46 -1.05 14.67
C PHE A 718 -40.81 -0.90 15.37
N GLU A 719 -41.87 -0.77 14.57
CA GLU A 719 -43.25 -0.81 15.09
C GLU A 719 -43.68 -2.25 15.35
N LEU A 720 -43.23 -3.18 14.50
CA LEU A 720 -43.61 -4.59 14.51
C LEU A 720 -42.40 -5.49 14.24
N VAL A 721 -42.20 -6.51 15.05
CA VAL A 721 -41.43 -7.71 14.75
C VAL A 721 -42.42 -8.80 14.40
N ASP A 722 -42.55 -9.13 13.11
CA ASP A 722 -43.52 -10.10 12.59
C ASP A 722 -42.80 -11.43 12.33
N GLN A 723 -43.01 -12.41 13.21
CA GLN A 723 -42.41 -13.72 13.08
C GLN A 723 -43.38 -14.68 12.38
N SER A 724 -42.94 -15.38 11.34
CA SER A 724 -43.72 -16.51 10.81
C SER A 724 -43.60 -17.73 11.71
N ALA A 725 -44.25 -18.83 11.32
CA ALA A 725 -44.17 -20.10 12.05
C ALA A 725 -42.76 -20.70 12.12
N GLY A 726 -41.84 -20.29 11.22
CA GLY A 726 -40.43 -20.67 11.25
C GLY A 726 -39.52 -19.65 11.95
N GLY A 727 -40.05 -18.46 12.27
CA GLY A 727 -39.32 -17.39 12.93
C GLY A 727 -39.04 -17.68 14.40
N GLU A 728 -37.76 -17.64 14.77
CA GLU A 728 -37.31 -17.83 16.16
C GLU A 728 -36.45 -16.65 16.63
N LEU A 729 -36.74 -16.15 17.83
CA LEU A 729 -35.87 -15.26 18.61
C LEU A 729 -35.25 -16.06 19.76
N VAL A 730 -33.92 -16.08 19.85
CA VAL A 730 -33.20 -16.84 20.88
C VAL A 730 -32.28 -15.94 21.69
N ALA A 731 -32.34 -16.06 23.00
CA ALA A 731 -31.32 -15.54 23.90
C ALA A 731 -30.44 -16.72 24.38
N ASP A 732 -29.23 -16.85 23.84
CA ASP A 732 -28.28 -17.94 24.11
C ASP A 732 -27.05 -17.41 24.85
N GLY A 733 -27.06 -17.43 26.18
CA GLY A 733 -25.95 -16.92 27.00
C GLY A 733 -25.70 -15.40 26.96
N ALA A 734 -26.42 -14.65 26.11
CA ALA A 734 -26.47 -13.19 26.09
C ALA A 734 -27.92 -12.67 26.23
N THR A 735 -28.07 -11.36 26.41
CA THR A 735 -29.38 -10.72 26.49
C THR A 735 -29.89 -10.35 25.08
N LEU A 736 -31.08 -10.82 24.71
CA LEU A 736 -31.82 -10.31 23.55
C LEU A 736 -32.76 -9.21 24.01
N ARG A 737 -32.42 -7.95 23.71
CA ARG A 737 -33.27 -6.80 24.04
C ARG A 737 -34.21 -6.51 22.89
N VAL A 738 -35.52 -6.47 23.16
CA VAL A 738 -36.55 -6.16 22.19
C VAL A 738 -37.23 -4.85 22.57
N ASN A 739 -36.91 -3.77 21.87
CA ASN A 739 -37.49 -2.46 22.08
C ASN A 739 -38.61 -2.11 21.09
N ALA A 740 -38.94 -3.02 20.16
CA ALA A 740 -40.01 -2.81 19.18
C ALA A 740 -41.39 -2.65 19.83
N GLY A 741 -42.32 -1.95 19.15
CA GLY A 741 -43.68 -1.74 19.67
C GLY A 741 -44.47 -3.03 19.90
N ARG A 742 -44.27 -4.03 19.04
CA ARG A 742 -45.00 -5.31 19.05
C ARG A 742 -44.13 -6.43 18.49
N VAL A 743 -44.23 -7.63 19.07
CA VAL A 743 -43.72 -8.90 18.54
C VAL A 743 -44.92 -9.80 18.28
N ARG A 744 -45.07 -10.32 17.07
CA ARG A 744 -46.21 -11.17 16.68
C ARG A 744 -45.72 -12.51 16.14
N GLY A 745 -46.33 -13.61 16.58
CA GLY A 745 -46.05 -14.95 16.07
C GLY A 745 -44.70 -15.56 16.48
N GLY A 746 -44.39 -16.71 15.91
CA GLY A 746 -43.10 -17.41 16.07
C GLY A 746 -42.82 -17.96 17.48
N GLU A 747 -41.55 -18.31 17.69
CA GLU A 747 -41.03 -18.82 18.96
C GLU A 747 -40.01 -17.83 19.56
N MET A 748 -40.03 -17.71 20.88
CA MET A 748 -39.04 -16.97 21.67
C MET A 748 -38.47 -17.92 22.72
N ARG A 749 -37.15 -18.15 22.71
CA ARG A 749 -36.50 -19.12 23.58
C ARG A 749 -35.30 -18.56 24.34
N VAL A 750 -35.14 -18.99 25.59
CA VAL A 750 -33.94 -18.74 26.40
C VAL A 750 -33.17 -20.03 26.61
N ILE A 751 -31.89 -20.04 26.24
CA ILE A 751 -30.97 -21.15 26.46
C ILE A 751 -29.64 -20.67 27.07
N ASN A 752 -28.90 -21.59 27.70
CA ASN A 752 -27.57 -21.36 28.27
C ASN A 752 -27.41 -20.11 29.15
N GLY A 753 -28.47 -19.70 29.86
CA GLY A 753 -28.44 -18.53 30.74
C GLY A 753 -28.57 -17.18 30.05
N GLY A 754 -29.05 -17.16 28.79
CA GLY A 754 -29.47 -15.91 28.14
C GLY A 754 -30.67 -15.27 28.84
N ALA A 755 -31.10 -14.10 28.37
CA ALA A 755 -32.28 -13.42 28.91
C ALA A 755 -32.97 -12.57 27.84
N PHE A 756 -34.29 -12.42 27.94
CA PHE A 756 -35.03 -11.39 27.20
C PHE A 756 -35.15 -10.12 28.03
N GLU A 757 -34.90 -8.96 27.42
CA GLU A 757 -35.18 -7.66 28.02
C GLU A 757 -36.15 -6.88 27.11
N PHE A 758 -37.31 -6.50 27.64
CA PHE A 758 -38.32 -5.81 26.85
C PHE A 758 -38.28 -4.29 27.07
N GLY A 759 -38.47 -3.56 25.96
CA GLY A 759 -38.73 -2.13 25.94
C GLY A 759 -39.99 -1.75 26.73
N ASN A 760 -40.23 -0.45 26.89
CA ASN A 760 -41.46 0.00 27.55
C ASN A 760 -42.63 -0.06 26.58
N GLY A 761 -43.70 -0.78 26.93
CA GLY A 761 -44.92 -0.86 26.12
C GLY A 761 -44.88 -1.93 25.03
N VAL A 762 -43.93 -2.88 25.09
CA VAL A 762 -43.88 -4.00 24.14
C VAL A 762 -45.14 -4.87 24.29
N VAL A 763 -45.70 -5.29 23.16
CA VAL A 763 -46.80 -6.27 23.09
C VAL A 763 -46.28 -7.58 22.50
N LEU A 764 -46.51 -8.71 23.18
CA LEU A 764 -46.27 -10.05 22.65
C LEU A 764 -47.59 -10.67 22.21
N GLU A 765 -47.80 -10.79 20.91
CA GLU A 765 -49.04 -11.26 20.29
C GLU A 765 -48.87 -12.65 19.68
N SER A 766 -49.54 -13.67 20.22
CA SER A 766 -49.49 -15.04 19.70
C SER A 766 -48.07 -15.62 19.57
N VAL A 767 -47.20 -15.30 20.53
CA VAL A 767 -45.82 -15.78 20.58
C VAL A 767 -45.75 -17.05 21.44
N THR A 768 -45.02 -18.08 20.99
CA THR A 768 -44.67 -19.21 21.86
C THR A 768 -43.42 -18.87 22.66
N LEU A 769 -43.50 -18.82 23.99
CA LEU A 769 -42.40 -18.38 24.83
C LEU A 769 -41.84 -19.53 25.69
N GLU A 770 -40.70 -20.09 25.27
CA GLU A 770 -39.93 -21.10 25.99
C GLU A 770 -38.82 -20.42 26.82
N THR A 771 -39.20 -19.87 27.96
CA THR A 771 -38.25 -19.27 28.92
C THR A 771 -38.48 -19.83 30.34
N PRO A 772 -37.42 -20.11 31.12
CA PRO A 772 -37.57 -20.50 32.51
C PRO A 772 -38.14 -19.36 33.37
N SER A 773 -37.80 -18.11 33.05
CA SER A 773 -38.38 -16.92 33.65
C SER A 773 -38.55 -15.77 32.65
N LEU A 774 -39.62 -14.99 32.80
CA LEU A 774 -39.88 -13.77 32.04
C LEU A 774 -39.87 -12.58 32.99
N ASP A 775 -38.85 -11.73 32.90
CA ASP A 775 -38.71 -10.60 33.80
C ASP A 775 -39.32 -9.33 33.18
N VAL A 776 -40.18 -8.63 33.93
CA VAL A 776 -40.68 -7.29 33.61
C VAL A 776 -39.94 -6.27 34.49
N PRO A 777 -38.97 -5.50 33.94
CA PRO A 777 -38.17 -4.57 34.74
C PRO A 777 -39.00 -3.42 35.34
N VAL A 778 -38.44 -2.79 36.38
CA VAL A 778 -39.05 -1.63 37.04
C VAL A 778 -39.39 -0.51 36.05
N GLY A 779 -40.60 0.05 36.15
CA GLY A 779 -41.05 1.15 35.30
C GLY A 779 -41.36 0.79 33.85
N ARG A 780 -41.36 -0.50 33.49
CA ARG A 780 -41.73 -0.98 32.16
C ARG A 780 -43.12 -1.61 32.16
N THR A 781 -43.83 -1.47 31.05
CA THR A 781 -45.07 -2.21 30.79
C THR A 781 -44.81 -3.27 29.72
N LEU A 782 -45.18 -4.52 30.00
CA LEU A 782 -45.18 -5.63 29.03
C LEU A 782 -46.64 -6.09 28.85
N THR A 783 -47.11 -6.22 27.61
CA THR A 783 -48.45 -6.74 27.32
C THR A 783 -48.36 -8.13 26.70
N LEU A 784 -49.06 -9.11 27.27
CA LEU A 784 -49.23 -10.44 26.70
C LEU A 784 -50.60 -10.52 26.05
N GLU A 785 -50.64 -10.77 24.74
CA GLU A 785 -51.86 -10.94 23.95
C GLU A 785 -51.87 -12.34 23.32
N ASN A 786 -52.75 -13.22 23.78
CA ASN A 786 -52.79 -14.63 23.35
C ASN A 786 -51.42 -15.34 23.43
N THR A 787 -50.58 -14.94 24.38
CA THR A 787 -49.22 -15.45 24.59
C THR A 787 -49.15 -16.12 25.95
N ALA A 788 -48.74 -17.38 25.98
CA ALA A 788 -48.61 -18.18 27.20
C ALA A 788 -47.13 -18.53 27.45
N PRO A 789 -46.48 -17.93 28.47
CA PRO A 789 -45.16 -18.36 28.94
C PRO A 789 -45.19 -19.81 29.45
N ILE A 790 -44.13 -20.57 29.18
CA ILE A 790 -43.96 -21.92 29.75
C ILE A 790 -43.42 -21.86 31.19
N GLY A 791 -42.68 -20.80 31.55
CA GLY A 791 -42.09 -20.60 32.88
C GLY A 791 -42.77 -19.53 33.74
N ALA A 792 -42.11 -19.15 34.83
CA ALA A 792 -42.60 -18.11 35.74
C ALA A 792 -42.42 -16.70 35.15
N VAL A 793 -43.30 -15.76 35.49
CA VAL A 793 -43.17 -14.35 35.11
C VAL A 793 -42.85 -13.55 36.37
N THR A 794 -41.72 -12.86 36.38
CA THR A 794 -41.30 -12.02 37.49
C THR A 794 -41.56 -10.56 37.16
N VAL A 795 -42.47 -9.90 37.89
CA VAL A 795 -42.77 -8.48 37.71
C VAL A 795 -41.99 -7.67 38.75
N ASN A 796 -41.21 -6.70 38.26
CA ASN A 796 -40.28 -5.85 39.02
C ASN A 796 -39.07 -6.61 39.63
N ALA A 797 -38.40 -7.43 38.82
CA ALA A 797 -37.23 -8.22 39.22
C ALA A 797 -36.07 -7.43 39.90
N GLY A 798 -35.97 -6.12 39.66
CA GLY A 798 -34.82 -5.30 40.10
C GLY A 798 -34.83 -4.86 41.57
N LEU A 799 -35.87 -5.20 42.37
CA LEU A 799 -36.03 -4.80 43.78
C LEU A 799 -35.79 -3.31 44.10
N SER A 800 -35.81 -2.43 43.09
CA SER A 800 -35.50 -1.03 43.32
C SER A 800 -36.67 -0.35 44.04
N ALA A 801 -36.38 0.42 45.09
CA ALA A 801 -37.35 1.25 45.81
C ALA A 801 -37.88 2.44 44.99
N SER A 802 -37.80 2.37 43.66
CA SER A 802 -38.26 3.43 42.78
C SER A 802 -39.80 3.48 42.75
N SER A 803 -40.34 4.69 42.57
CA SER A 803 -41.78 4.93 42.40
C SER A 803 -42.33 4.47 41.04
N SER A 804 -41.50 3.86 40.19
CA SER A 804 -41.91 3.43 38.85
C SER A 804 -42.52 2.02 38.92
N ILE A 805 -43.71 1.87 38.35
CA ILE A 805 -44.49 0.62 38.37
C ILE A 805 -44.06 -0.26 37.21
N ALA A 806 -43.61 -1.49 37.48
CA ALA A 806 -43.57 -2.54 36.47
C ALA A 806 -44.99 -3.10 36.30
N THR A 807 -45.49 -3.15 35.07
CA THR A 807 -46.86 -3.60 34.78
C THR A 807 -46.85 -4.74 33.79
N LEU A 808 -47.44 -5.87 34.17
CA LEU A 808 -47.82 -6.94 33.25
C LEU A 808 -49.27 -6.74 32.83
N ASN A 809 -49.47 -6.39 31.57
CA ASN A 809 -50.78 -6.28 30.96
C ASN A 809 -51.19 -7.62 30.35
N LEU A 810 -52.40 -8.07 30.65
CA LEU A 810 -52.99 -9.27 30.06
C LEU A 810 -54.10 -8.85 29.11
N ALA A 811 -53.87 -9.03 27.81
CA ALA A 811 -54.84 -8.78 26.76
C ALA A 811 -55.40 -10.13 26.27
N GLY A 812 -56.61 -10.46 26.70
CA GLY A 812 -57.39 -11.56 26.17
C GLY A 812 -58.51 -11.06 25.27
N GLY A 813 -59.26 -11.99 24.66
CA GLY A 813 -60.49 -11.67 23.93
C GLY A 813 -61.54 -11.01 24.84
N THR A 814 -62.40 -11.81 25.46
CA THR A 814 -63.39 -11.35 26.47
C THR A 814 -62.97 -11.67 27.90
N GLU A 815 -61.95 -12.50 28.09
CA GLU A 815 -61.45 -12.96 29.38
C GLU A 815 -59.95 -13.19 29.26
N ALA A 816 -59.18 -12.75 30.26
CA ALA A 816 -57.77 -13.06 30.41
C ALA A 816 -57.63 -14.26 31.36
N VAL A 817 -57.23 -15.41 30.84
CA VAL A 817 -57.06 -16.64 31.61
C VAL A 817 -55.58 -16.93 31.83
N LEU A 818 -55.16 -17.06 33.09
CA LEU A 818 -53.84 -17.52 33.50
C LEU A 818 -53.88 -19.04 33.68
N ASP A 819 -53.77 -19.78 32.57
CA ASP A 819 -53.79 -21.25 32.49
C ASP A 819 -52.53 -21.78 31.81
N TRP A 820 -51.37 -21.48 32.40
CA TRP A 820 -50.08 -21.97 31.89
C TRP A 820 -49.71 -23.25 32.65
N SER A 821 -49.31 -24.30 31.94
CA SER A 821 -49.22 -25.69 32.43
C SER A 821 -48.31 -25.94 33.65
N ALA A 822 -47.55 -24.94 34.09
CA ALA A 822 -46.79 -24.93 35.37
C ALA A 822 -46.40 -23.49 35.81
N GLY A 823 -47.15 -22.46 35.39
CA GLY A 823 -46.72 -21.06 35.51
C GLY A 823 -47.00 -20.44 36.88
N ALA A 824 -46.14 -19.51 37.27
CA ALA A 824 -46.38 -18.59 38.39
C ALA A 824 -46.13 -17.14 37.96
N ILE A 825 -46.81 -16.17 38.57
CA ILE A 825 -46.45 -14.76 38.48
C ILE A 825 -45.92 -14.30 39.84
N ASP A 826 -44.66 -13.87 39.87
CA ASP A 826 -43.98 -13.38 41.07
C ASP A 826 -43.97 -11.84 41.04
N LEU A 827 -44.73 -11.23 41.95
CA LEU A 827 -44.82 -9.79 42.13
C LEU A 827 -43.82 -9.33 43.20
N PHE A 828 -42.81 -8.57 42.77
CA PHE A 828 -41.83 -7.99 43.70
C PHE A 828 -42.12 -6.51 43.91
N SER A 829 -42.21 -6.05 45.15
CA SER A 829 -42.32 -4.62 45.45
C SER A 829 -41.18 -4.18 46.35
N GLY A 830 -40.44 -3.15 45.92
CA GLY A 830 -39.28 -2.60 46.62
C GLY A 830 -39.62 -1.78 47.86
N GLY A 831 -40.58 -2.23 48.68
CA GLY A 831 -41.00 -1.56 49.92
C GLY A 831 -42.18 -0.58 49.80
N THR A 832 -42.75 -0.41 48.61
CA THR A 832 -44.06 0.28 48.44
C THR A 832 -44.99 -0.57 47.57
N ASN A 833 -46.29 -0.57 47.90
CA ASN A 833 -47.29 -1.52 47.37
C ASN A 833 -47.68 -1.33 45.89
N ARG A 834 -46.90 -0.55 45.14
CA ARG A 834 -47.23 -0.17 43.76
C ARG A 834 -46.12 -0.45 42.76
N SER A 835 -44.97 -1.01 43.16
CA SER A 835 -43.85 -1.18 42.21
C SER A 835 -44.04 -2.35 41.22
N ALA A 836 -44.98 -3.27 41.47
CA ALA A 836 -45.39 -4.34 40.56
C ALA A 836 -46.92 -4.40 40.41
N ALA A 837 -47.41 -4.60 39.18
CA ALA A 837 -48.83 -4.69 38.89
C ALA A 837 -49.16 -5.72 37.80
N ILE A 838 -50.30 -6.41 37.96
CA ILE A 838 -51.00 -7.14 36.91
C ILE A 838 -52.23 -6.33 36.54
N THR A 839 -52.40 -6.03 35.26
CA THR A 839 -53.57 -5.29 34.77
C THR A 839 -54.22 -6.01 33.60
N THR A 840 -55.52 -6.25 33.62
CA THR A 840 -56.22 -6.69 32.39
C THR A 840 -56.42 -5.51 31.44
N VAL A 841 -56.36 -5.74 30.13
CA VAL A 841 -56.63 -4.73 29.11
C VAL A 841 -58.03 -4.98 28.53
N ASN A 842 -58.82 -3.93 28.22
CA ASN A 842 -60.12 -3.98 27.53
C ASN A 842 -61.30 -4.71 28.23
N ASP A 843 -61.77 -4.23 29.41
CA ASP A 843 -62.98 -4.76 30.11
C ASP A 843 -62.92 -6.24 30.52
N ASN A 844 -61.75 -6.89 30.41
CA ASN A 844 -61.64 -8.33 30.60
C ASN A 844 -61.67 -8.76 32.06
N ASP A 845 -62.45 -9.81 32.32
CA ASP A 845 -62.36 -10.65 33.51
C ASP A 845 -60.96 -11.29 33.60
N LEU A 846 -60.50 -11.55 34.81
CA LEU A 846 -59.24 -12.25 35.08
C LEU A 846 -59.54 -13.56 35.78
N THR A 847 -59.12 -14.68 35.18
CA THR A 847 -59.21 -16.00 35.80
C THR A 847 -57.83 -16.57 36.07
N ILE A 848 -57.52 -16.85 37.33
CA ILE A 848 -56.33 -17.61 37.75
C ILE A 848 -56.74 -19.08 37.70
N ALA A 849 -56.20 -19.86 36.76
CA ALA A 849 -56.62 -21.25 36.59
C ALA A 849 -56.10 -22.17 37.70
N GLU A 850 -56.68 -23.36 37.78
CA GLU A 850 -56.24 -24.40 38.71
C GLU A 850 -54.76 -24.75 38.47
N GLY A 851 -53.97 -24.85 39.54
CA GLY A 851 -52.54 -25.12 39.47
C GLY A 851 -51.66 -23.91 39.12
N PHE A 852 -52.24 -22.74 38.82
CA PHE A 852 -51.49 -21.50 38.61
C PHE A 852 -51.28 -20.73 39.92
N THR A 853 -50.12 -20.10 40.11
CA THR A 853 -49.83 -19.32 41.33
C THR A 853 -49.54 -17.86 40.99
N VAL A 854 -50.25 -16.91 41.61
CA VAL A 854 -49.84 -15.50 41.65
C VAL A 854 -49.35 -15.22 43.05
N ARG A 855 -48.06 -14.89 43.21
CA ARG A 855 -47.47 -14.67 44.53
C ARG A 855 -46.71 -13.36 44.67
N GLY A 856 -46.68 -12.83 45.88
CA GLY A 856 -45.93 -11.66 46.27
C GLY A 856 -46.68 -10.34 46.38
N GLY A 857 -45.92 -9.27 46.60
CA GLY A 857 -46.45 -7.94 46.91
C GLY A 857 -46.60 -7.09 45.65
N GLY A 858 -47.82 -6.62 45.37
CA GLY A 858 -48.13 -5.84 44.18
C GLY A 858 -49.61 -5.51 44.07
N THR A 859 -50.03 -5.02 42.92
CA THR A 859 -51.43 -4.68 42.63
C THR A 859 -52.00 -5.56 41.52
N ILE A 860 -53.17 -6.16 41.73
CA ILE A 860 -53.98 -6.79 40.68
C ILE A 860 -55.15 -5.85 40.40
N SER A 861 -55.32 -5.43 39.15
CA SER A 861 -56.31 -4.43 38.75
C SER A 861 -56.96 -4.79 37.41
N ALA A 862 -58.22 -4.40 37.23
CA ALA A 862 -58.84 -4.37 35.92
C ALA A 862 -58.59 -3.02 35.23
N ALA A 863 -58.59 -2.99 33.89
CA ALA A 863 -58.55 -1.73 33.13
C ALA A 863 -59.79 -0.85 33.39
N LEU A 864 -60.95 -1.47 33.51
CA LEU A 864 -62.25 -0.80 33.61
C LEU A 864 -63.04 -1.32 34.81
N ASN A 865 -64.00 -0.53 35.28
CA ASN A 865 -64.84 -0.90 36.41
C ASN A 865 -65.89 -1.92 35.97
N GLY A 866 -66.00 -3.05 36.66
CA GLY A 866 -67.03 -4.05 36.35
C GLY A 866 -66.52 -5.47 36.17
N ALA A 867 -65.21 -5.66 35.98
CA ALA A 867 -64.61 -6.96 35.76
C ALA A 867 -64.73 -7.88 36.99
N THR A 868 -64.64 -9.18 36.76
CA THR A 868 -64.57 -10.23 37.77
C THR A 868 -63.14 -10.77 37.87
N LEU A 869 -62.64 -10.95 39.10
CA LEU A 869 -61.45 -11.75 39.37
C LEU A 869 -61.90 -13.12 39.88
N THR A 870 -61.65 -14.18 39.12
CA THR A 870 -61.90 -15.57 39.51
C THR A 870 -60.58 -16.24 39.91
N ASN A 871 -60.50 -16.76 41.13
CA ASN A 871 -59.34 -17.50 41.63
C ASN A 871 -59.66 -19.00 41.73
N ASN A 872 -59.15 -19.78 40.77
CA ASN A 872 -59.17 -21.25 40.77
C ASN A 872 -57.82 -21.87 41.17
N GLY A 873 -56.75 -21.07 41.18
CA GLY A 873 -55.40 -21.46 41.59
C GLY A 873 -55.03 -20.92 42.97
N THR A 874 -53.75 -20.57 43.15
CA THR A 874 -53.23 -20.03 44.41
C THR A 874 -52.93 -18.54 44.28
N LEU A 875 -53.52 -17.74 45.17
CA LEU A 875 -53.19 -16.33 45.34
C LEU A 875 -52.42 -16.17 46.65
N ASP A 876 -51.10 -15.99 46.56
CA ASP A 876 -50.19 -16.03 47.71
C ASP A 876 -49.55 -14.66 48.00
N ALA A 877 -50.01 -13.99 49.04
CA ALA A 877 -49.50 -12.68 49.42
C ALA A 877 -48.23 -12.73 50.31
N ALA A 878 -47.73 -13.92 50.66
CA ALA A 878 -46.75 -14.11 51.72
C ALA A 878 -45.41 -14.73 51.25
N PRO A 879 -44.72 -14.17 50.24
CA PRO A 879 -43.45 -14.74 49.83
C PRO A 879 -42.33 -14.44 50.83
N GLU A 880 -41.29 -15.27 50.80
CA GLU A 880 -40.03 -15.13 51.54
C GLU A 880 -39.26 -13.79 51.26
N ASN A 881 -39.74 -12.95 50.34
CA ASN A 881 -38.99 -11.85 49.72
C ASN A 881 -39.34 -10.43 50.22
N GLY A 882 -40.09 -10.29 51.33
CA GLY A 882 -40.24 -9.02 52.06
C GLY A 882 -41.69 -8.58 52.35
N PRO A 883 -41.88 -7.58 53.24
CA PRO A 883 -43.17 -7.24 53.82
C PRO A 883 -44.02 -6.35 52.91
N ALA A 884 -44.44 -6.85 51.75
CA ALA A 884 -45.23 -6.06 50.82
C ALA A 884 -46.63 -6.61 50.58
N ARG A 885 -47.61 -5.71 50.55
CA ARG A 885 -49.03 -6.03 50.39
C ARG A 885 -49.35 -6.49 48.97
N LEU A 886 -50.13 -7.57 48.88
CA LEU A 886 -50.94 -7.87 47.71
C LEU A 886 -52.27 -7.11 47.77
N LEU A 887 -52.54 -6.28 46.75
CA LEU A 887 -53.75 -5.48 46.62
C LEU A 887 -54.55 -5.87 45.37
N VAL A 888 -55.73 -6.45 45.55
CA VAL A 888 -56.73 -6.53 44.47
C VAL A 888 -57.61 -5.28 44.54
N THR A 889 -57.62 -4.45 43.50
CA THR A 889 -58.29 -3.13 43.55
C THR A 889 -59.80 -3.22 43.38
N SER A 890 -60.51 -2.22 43.92
CA SER A 890 -61.96 -2.00 43.79
C SER A 890 -62.49 -1.83 42.35
N ARG A 891 -61.63 -1.89 41.33
CA ARG A 891 -62.07 -1.93 39.93
C ARG A 891 -62.75 -3.26 39.56
N PHE A 892 -62.45 -4.33 40.29
CA PHE A 892 -63.20 -5.57 40.18
C PHE A 892 -64.57 -5.40 40.87
N ALA A 893 -65.65 -5.64 40.13
CA ALA A 893 -66.99 -5.64 40.69
C ALA A 893 -67.21 -6.87 41.58
N SER A 894 -66.65 -8.02 41.19
CA SER A 894 -66.70 -9.24 41.99
C SER A 894 -65.35 -9.92 42.12
N TYR A 895 -65.15 -10.57 43.26
CA TYR A 895 -64.06 -11.53 43.51
C TYR A 895 -64.70 -12.89 43.79
N ASN A 896 -64.34 -13.88 42.98
CA ASN A 896 -64.85 -15.24 43.06
C ASN A 896 -63.70 -16.19 43.41
N GLN A 897 -63.65 -16.67 44.65
CA GLN A 897 -62.78 -17.75 45.07
C GLN A 897 -63.51 -19.07 44.84
N SER A 898 -62.98 -19.94 43.97
CA SER A 898 -63.60 -21.24 43.71
C SER A 898 -63.27 -22.27 44.79
N GLU A 899 -63.99 -23.40 44.77
CA GLU A 899 -63.76 -24.57 45.63
C GLU A 899 -62.34 -25.16 45.51
N SER A 900 -61.68 -25.02 44.34
CA SER A 900 -60.32 -25.54 44.11
C SER A 900 -59.22 -24.52 44.45
N GLY A 901 -59.59 -23.24 44.61
CA GLY A 901 -58.61 -22.17 44.79
C GLY A 901 -58.13 -22.06 46.23
N GLU A 902 -56.92 -21.53 46.40
CA GLU A 902 -56.32 -21.17 47.69
C GLU A 902 -56.01 -19.66 47.73
N LEU A 903 -56.30 -19.00 48.85
CA LEU A 903 -55.86 -17.65 49.17
C LEU A 903 -54.94 -17.71 50.38
N ILE A 904 -53.67 -17.35 50.23
CA ILE A 904 -52.72 -17.19 51.33
C ILE A 904 -52.61 -15.69 51.65
N ALA A 905 -53.26 -15.27 52.73
CA ALA A 905 -53.36 -13.87 53.13
C ALA A 905 -52.34 -13.52 54.23
N LEU A 906 -51.58 -12.45 54.02
CA LEU A 906 -50.66 -11.90 54.98
C LEU A 906 -51.39 -10.95 55.94
N ALA A 907 -51.33 -11.24 57.23
CA ALA A 907 -51.97 -10.50 58.30
C ALA A 907 -51.01 -9.50 58.96
N SER A 908 -51.42 -8.24 59.02
CA SER A 908 -50.72 -7.17 59.75
C SER A 908 -51.67 -6.01 60.05
N THR A 909 -51.39 -5.23 61.10
CA THR A 909 -52.09 -3.96 61.36
C THR A 909 -51.58 -2.81 60.48
N ASP A 910 -50.42 -2.96 59.84
CA ASP A 910 -49.99 -2.01 58.82
C ASP A 910 -50.76 -2.28 57.52
N ALA A 911 -51.62 -1.33 57.15
CA ALA A 911 -52.38 -1.39 55.91
C ALA A 911 -51.50 -1.43 54.65
N ASN A 912 -50.19 -1.19 54.79
CA ASN A 912 -49.22 -1.33 53.72
C ASN A 912 -48.63 -2.74 53.59
N THR A 913 -48.78 -3.63 54.56
CA THR A 913 -48.22 -4.99 54.49
C THR A 913 -49.32 -6.04 54.41
N ALA A 914 -50.50 -5.76 54.98
CA ALA A 914 -51.61 -6.71 54.97
C ALA A 914 -52.21 -6.94 53.58
N THR A 915 -52.52 -8.19 53.26
CA THR A 915 -53.31 -8.56 52.07
C THR A 915 -54.65 -7.84 52.11
N ARG A 916 -55.06 -7.29 50.96
CA ARG A 916 -56.32 -6.58 50.85
C ARG A 916 -56.98 -6.82 49.51
N ILE A 917 -58.15 -7.43 49.54
CA ILE A 917 -58.97 -7.70 48.36
C ILE A 917 -60.19 -6.77 48.36
N GLU A 918 -60.19 -5.79 47.47
CA GLU A 918 -61.29 -4.85 47.30
C GLU A 918 -62.18 -5.29 46.14
N ALA A 919 -63.39 -5.75 46.42
CA ALA A 919 -64.42 -6.00 45.41
C ALA A 919 -65.81 -5.59 45.95
N SER A 920 -66.77 -5.33 45.08
CA SER A 920 -68.13 -4.96 45.51
C SER A 920 -68.97 -6.17 45.95
N GLN A 921 -68.68 -7.33 45.35
CA GLN A 921 -69.29 -8.62 45.66
C GLN A 921 -68.20 -9.67 45.90
N LEU A 922 -68.39 -10.49 46.92
CA LEU A 922 -67.46 -11.55 47.32
C LEU A 922 -68.19 -12.89 47.28
N ASP A 923 -67.76 -13.76 46.37
CA ASP A 923 -68.13 -15.16 46.35
C ASP A 923 -66.91 -15.97 46.82
N LEU A 924 -66.99 -16.53 48.02
CA LEU A 924 -65.91 -17.21 48.71
C LEU A 924 -66.17 -18.72 48.74
N GLY A 925 -65.13 -19.50 48.45
CA GLY A 925 -65.07 -20.96 48.54
C GLY A 925 -63.61 -21.37 48.72
N GLY A 926 -63.29 -22.66 48.66
CA GLY A 926 -61.91 -23.16 48.72
C GLY A 926 -61.21 -22.86 50.05
N VAL A 927 -59.88 -22.69 50.00
CA VAL A 927 -59.03 -22.58 51.20
C VAL A 927 -58.58 -21.13 51.44
N LEU A 928 -58.77 -20.63 52.65
CA LEU A 928 -58.07 -19.44 53.16
C LEU A 928 -56.96 -19.88 54.12
N ARG A 929 -55.70 -19.65 53.75
CA ARG A 929 -54.57 -19.70 54.70
C ARG A 929 -54.21 -18.29 55.14
N VAL A 930 -53.96 -18.10 56.42
CA VAL A 930 -53.48 -16.84 56.97
C VAL A 930 -52.03 -17.00 57.40
N GLU A 931 -51.17 -16.05 57.07
CA GLU A 931 -49.80 -15.98 57.59
C GLU A 931 -49.60 -14.65 58.30
N LEU A 932 -48.81 -14.63 59.37
CA LEU A 932 -48.50 -13.39 60.09
C LEU A 932 -47.30 -12.72 59.43
N ALA A 933 -47.41 -11.42 59.12
CA ALA A 933 -46.28 -10.67 58.59
C ALA A 933 -45.08 -10.71 59.55
N ASP A 934 -43.86 -10.77 59.00
CA ASP A 934 -42.63 -10.72 59.80
C ASP A 934 -42.63 -9.52 60.76
N GLY A 935 -42.47 -9.80 62.05
CA GLY A 935 -42.46 -8.79 63.11
C GLY A 935 -43.84 -8.31 63.58
N TYR A 936 -44.94 -8.82 63.01
CA TYR A 936 -46.28 -8.58 63.54
C TYR A 936 -46.58 -9.55 64.70
N THR A 937 -46.82 -8.99 65.88
CA THR A 937 -47.31 -9.74 67.04
C THR A 937 -48.78 -9.41 67.26
N PRO A 938 -49.71 -10.36 67.08
CA PRO A 938 -51.14 -10.11 67.29
C PRO A 938 -51.46 -9.64 68.71
N VAL A 939 -52.22 -8.55 68.82
CA VAL A 939 -52.71 -8.01 70.09
C VAL A 939 -54.23 -8.16 70.15
N LEU A 940 -54.76 -8.47 71.34
CA LEU A 940 -56.20 -8.51 71.58
C LEU A 940 -56.90 -7.25 71.09
N GLY A 941 -57.96 -7.44 70.30
CA GLY A 941 -58.73 -6.38 69.67
C GLY A 941 -58.22 -5.93 68.31
N ASP A 942 -57.10 -6.46 67.80
CA ASP A 942 -56.69 -6.22 66.42
C ASP A 942 -57.77 -6.73 65.46
N GLU A 943 -58.22 -5.85 64.56
CA GLU A 943 -59.06 -6.18 63.41
C GLU A 943 -58.28 -5.93 62.13
N ILE A 944 -57.99 -6.99 61.38
CA ILE A 944 -57.25 -6.93 60.11
C ILE A 944 -58.22 -7.21 58.96
N PRO A 945 -58.60 -6.19 58.17
CA PRO A 945 -59.53 -6.40 57.06
C PRO A 945 -58.82 -7.07 55.87
N LEU A 946 -59.09 -8.37 55.70
CA LEU A 946 -58.68 -9.12 54.50
C LEU A 946 -59.50 -8.65 53.28
N PHE A 947 -60.79 -8.41 53.51
CA PHE A 947 -61.72 -7.87 52.52
C PHE A 947 -62.42 -6.65 53.14
N PRO A 948 -61.91 -5.42 52.95
CA PRO A 948 -62.38 -4.21 53.65
C PRO A 948 -63.77 -3.74 53.23
N SER A 949 -64.26 -4.21 52.08
CA SER A 949 -65.55 -3.86 51.49
C SER A 949 -66.02 -5.00 50.60
N GLY A 950 -67.33 -5.21 50.52
CA GLY A 950 -67.96 -6.14 49.58
C GLY A 950 -69.05 -6.97 50.26
N GLY A 951 -70.18 -7.16 49.58
CA GLY A 951 -71.23 -8.07 50.07
C GLY A 951 -70.76 -9.52 49.92
N THR A 952 -70.70 -10.26 51.02
CA THR A 952 -70.39 -11.70 51.03
C THR A 952 -71.68 -12.50 50.87
N THR A 953 -71.69 -13.48 49.97
CA THR A 953 -72.81 -14.43 49.82
C THR A 953 -72.48 -15.84 50.33
N THR A 954 -71.20 -16.12 50.55
CA THR A 954 -70.61 -17.44 50.80
C THR A 954 -69.37 -17.31 51.71
N ARG A 955 -68.78 -18.44 52.14
CA ARG A 955 -67.59 -18.50 53.04
C ARG A 955 -66.53 -19.41 52.43
N PHE A 956 -65.28 -19.28 52.88
CA PHE A 956 -64.25 -20.28 52.58
C PHE A 956 -64.66 -21.66 53.10
N ASP A 957 -64.37 -22.71 52.34
CA ASP A 957 -64.65 -24.11 52.69
C ASP A 957 -63.71 -24.60 53.80
N GLU A 958 -62.47 -24.11 53.79
CA GLU A 958 -61.44 -24.38 54.79
C GLU A 958 -60.71 -23.09 55.18
N VAL A 959 -60.41 -22.94 56.47
CA VAL A 959 -59.69 -21.79 57.02
C VAL A 959 -58.52 -22.30 57.87
N ASP A 960 -57.30 -22.08 57.40
CA ASP A 960 -56.04 -22.45 58.03
C ASP A 960 -55.38 -21.20 58.64
N ILE A 961 -55.36 -21.13 59.97
CA ILE A 961 -54.83 -19.97 60.72
C ILE A 961 -53.72 -20.46 61.67
N PRO A 962 -52.58 -19.76 61.75
CA PRO A 962 -51.46 -20.18 62.56
C PRO A 962 -51.82 -20.19 64.04
N LEU A 963 -51.46 -21.28 64.73
CA LEU A 963 -51.57 -21.38 66.17
C LEU A 963 -50.49 -20.52 66.84
N ILE A 964 -50.89 -19.50 67.60
CA ILE A 964 -49.97 -18.76 68.47
C ILE A 964 -49.79 -19.55 69.78
N SER A 965 -48.87 -20.51 69.80
CA SER A 965 -48.77 -21.49 70.88
C SER A 965 -47.86 -21.12 72.06
N GLU A 966 -47.23 -19.93 72.11
CA GLU A 966 -46.13 -19.69 73.08
C GLU A 966 -46.32 -18.55 74.11
N THR A 967 -47.36 -17.71 74.05
CA THR A 967 -47.42 -16.49 74.87
C THR A 967 -48.66 -16.29 75.76
N GLY A 968 -49.62 -17.22 75.81
CA GLY A 968 -50.78 -17.09 76.70
C GLY A 968 -51.76 -15.97 76.31
N VAL A 969 -51.86 -15.67 75.02
CA VAL A 969 -52.80 -14.75 74.34
C VAL A 969 -52.74 -15.08 72.83
N PRO A 970 -53.62 -14.59 71.93
CA PRO A 970 -55.09 -14.63 71.80
C PRO A 970 -55.55 -15.61 70.67
N PHE A 971 -56.84 -15.93 70.58
CA PHE A 971 -57.44 -16.67 69.45
C PHE A 971 -57.51 -15.79 68.19
N LEU A 972 -56.99 -16.28 67.06
CA LEU A 972 -57.24 -15.66 65.76
C LEU A 972 -58.44 -16.34 65.10
N GLY A 973 -59.45 -15.55 64.74
CA GLY A 973 -60.65 -16.01 64.04
C GLY A 973 -60.98 -15.16 62.82
N ILE A 974 -61.75 -15.72 61.89
CA ILE A 974 -62.30 -14.97 60.77
C ILE A 974 -63.74 -14.58 61.09
N ARG A 975 -64.05 -13.29 60.96
CA ARG A 975 -65.42 -12.77 61.07
C ARG A 975 -65.92 -12.36 59.69
N TYR A 976 -67.00 -13.00 59.27
CA TYR A 976 -67.72 -12.67 58.05
C TYR A 976 -68.83 -11.67 58.41
N LEU A 977 -68.65 -10.42 58.01
CA LEU A 977 -69.66 -9.38 58.15
C LEU A 977 -70.36 -9.17 56.81
N SER A 978 -71.57 -8.61 56.84
CA SER A 978 -72.39 -8.35 55.64
C SER A 978 -71.69 -7.49 54.57
N ASN A 979 -70.65 -6.75 54.93
CA ASN A 979 -69.94 -5.84 54.03
C ASN A 979 -68.41 -5.97 54.05
N ARG A 980 -67.83 -6.90 54.82
CA ARG A 980 -66.37 -7.10 54.93
C ARG A 980 -66.03 -8.45 55.57
N VAL A 981 -64.83 -8.95 55.32
CA VAL A 981 -64.25 -10.10 56.04
C VAL A 981 -63.00 -9.64 56.75
N VAL A 982 -62.96 -9.86 58.06
CA VAL A 982 -61.89 -9.40 58.95
C VAL A 982 -61.30 -10.59 59.72
N LEU A 983 -59.98 -10.63 59.81
CA LEU A 983 -59.27 -11.44 60.79
C LEU A 983 -59.30 -10.68 62.11
N VAL A 984 -59.80 -11.32 63.17
CA VAL A 984 -59.93 -10.72 64.50
C VAL A 984 -59.08 -11.48 65.49
N VAL A 985 -58.51 -10.72 66.43
CA VAL A 985 -57.70 -11.27 67.51
C VAL A 985 -58.51 -11.13 68.81
N THR A 986 -59.16 -12.21 69.24
CA THR A 986 -60.08 -12.25 70.39
C THR A 986 -59.66 -13.31 71.41
N CYS A 987 -60.39 -13.48 72.52
CA CYS A 987 -60.09 -14.59 73.44
C CYS A 987 -60.75 -15.93 73.02
N SER A 988 -61.83 -15.87 72.23
CA SER A 988 -62.57 -17.01 71.66
C SER A 988 -63.51 -16.52 70.56
N GLU A 989 -64.12 -17.41 69.75
CA GLU A 989 -65.16 -17.01 68.78
C GLU A 989 -66.45 -16.50 69.45
N SER A 990 -66.65 -16.81 70.74
CA SER A 990 -67.81 -16.29 71.50
C SER A 990 -67.65 -14.84 71.97
N ASP A 991 -66.49 -14.22 71.76
CA ASP A 991 -66.19 -12.82 72.12
C ASP A 991 -66.61 -11.90 70.95
N LEU A 992 -67.89 -11.54 70.95
CA LEU A 992 -68.60 -10.89 69.84
C LEU A 992 -68.89 -9.40 70.10
N ALA A 993 -68.72 -8.92 71.33
CA ALA A 993 -69.01 -7.54 71.73
C ALA A 993 -67.85 -6.89 72.49
N SER A 994 -67.79 -5.56 72.43
CA SER A 994 -66.87 -4.80 73.29
C SER A 994 -67.36 -4.83 74.76
N PRO A 995 -66.46 -4.96 75.76
CA PRO A 995 -65.00 -5.02 75.63
C PRO A 995 -64.49 -6.39 75.20
N PHE A 996 -63.81 -6.45 74.05
CA PHE A 996 -63.16 -7.66 73.59
C PHE A 996 -62.09 -8.12 74.58
N ALA A 997 -61.81 -9.41 74.62
CA ALA A 997 -61.01 -10.15 75.59
C ALA A 997 -61.71 -10.44 76.94
N ALA A 998 -63.02 -10.26 77.02
CA ALA A 998 -63.81 -10.64 78.17
C ALA A 998 -65.15 -11.21 77.71
N LEU A 999 -65.46 -12.45 78.09
CA LEU A 999 -66.77 -13.04 77.82
C LEU A 999 -67.77 -12.58 78.88
N ASP A 1000 -68.71 -11.73 78.48
CA ASP A 1000 -69.76 -11.19 79.33
C ASP A 1000 -71.16 -11.23 78.69
N ILE A 1001 -72.14 -10.59 79.34
CA ILE A 1001 -73.52 -10.62 78.85
C ILE A 1001 -73.69 -9.88 77.51
N ALA A 1002 -72.82 -8.91 77.19
CA ALA A 1002 -72.82 -8.20 75.93
C ALA A 1002 -72.52 -9.14 74.77
N ASP A 1003 -71.64 -10.13 74.95
CA ASP A 1003 -71.36 -11.16 73.93
C ASP A 1003 -72.56 -12.07 73.68
N VAL A 1004 -73.25 -12.47 74.76
CA VAL A 1004 -74.49 -13.26 74.64
C VAL A 1004 -75.56 -12.45 73.92
N VAL A 1005 -75.69 -11.16 74.24
CA VAL A 1005 -76.64 -10.26 73.57
C VAL A 1005 -76.26 -10.08 72.10
N ALA A 1006 -74.98 -9.90 71.79
CA ALA A 1006 -74.48 -9.78 70.42
C ALA A 1006 -74.72 -11.08 69.64
N PHE A 1007 -74.40 -12.24 70.20
CA PHE A 1007 -74.70 -13.54 69.61
C PHE A 1007 -76.19 -13.68 69.29
N LEU A 1008 -77.08 -13.40 70.24
CA LEU A 1008 -78.52 -13.52 70.01
C LEU A 1008 -79.05 -12.52 68.95
N GLN A 1009 -78.48 -11.32 68.90
CA GLN A 1009 -78.80 -10.34 67.86
C GLN A 1009 -78.33 -10.80 66.49
N LEU A 1010 -77.09 -11.27 66.39
CA LEU A 1010 -76.49 -11.79 65.17
C LEU A 1010 -77.23 -13.05 64.69
N PHE A 1011 -77.48 -14.00 65.58
CA PHE A 1011 -78.25 -15.22 65.32
C PHE A 1011 -79.67 -14.91 64.84
N GLY A 1012 -80.36 -13.96 65.51
CA GLY A 1012 -81.70 -13.52 65.13
C GLY A 1012 -81.75 -12.77 63.79
N ASN A 1013 -80.64 -12.15 63.39
CA ASN A 1013 -80.47 -11.49 62.11
C ASN A 1013 -79.91 -12.42 61.02
N THR A 1014 -79.70 -13.71 61.33
CA THR A 1014 -79.02 -14.67 60.43
C THR A 1014 -77.67 -14.13 59.93
N ASP A 1015 -76.95 -13.42 60.81
CA ASP A 1015 -75.65 -12.87 60.54
C ASP A 1015 -74.58 -13.95 60.68
N ALA A 1016 -73.74 -14.10 59.66
CA ALA A 1016 -72.71 -15.13 59.59
C ALA A 1016 -71.81 -15.20 60.85
N ALA A 1017 -71.60 -14.10 61.57
CA ALA A 1017 -70.83 -14.13 62.81
C ALA A 1017 -71.45 -14.98 63.95
N ALA A 1018 -72.72 -15.38 63.85
CA ALA A 1018 -73.38 -16.26 64.83
C ALA A 1018 -73.53 -17.72 64.38
N ASP A 1019 -73.03 -18.07 63.20
CA ASP A 1019 -73.06 -19.43 62.66
C ASP A 1019 -71.66 -20.05 62.86
N LEU A 1020 -71.56 -20.77 63.98
CA LEU A 1020 -70.34 -21.26 64.63
C LEU A 1020 -70.19 -22.78 64.52
N ALA A 1021 -71.19 -23.49 64.00
CA ALA A 1021 -71.17 -24.95 63.88
C ALA A 1021 -71.54 -25.40 62.47
N ALA A 1022 -70.88 -26.45 61.98
CA ALA A 1022 -71.30 -27.09 60.74
C ALA A 1022 -72.69 -27.75 60.91
N PRO A 1023 -73.56 -27.74 59.87
CA PRO A 1023 -73.32 -27.18 58.54
C PRO A 1023 -73.49 -25.64 58.48
N PHE A 1024 -72.41 -24.94 58.13
CA PHE A 1024 -72.41 -23.48 58.03
C PHE A 1024 -73.41 -22.97 56.99
N GLY A 1025 -74.02 -21.83 57.26
CA GLY A 1025 -75.15 -21.25 56.51
C GLY A 1025 -76.52 -21.67 57.05
N GLN A 1026 -76.57 -22.55 58.05
CA GLN A 1026 -77.80 -22.94 58.77
C GLN A 1026 -77.72 -22.48 60.22
N PHE A 1027 -78.53 -21.48 60.58
CA PHE A 1027 -78.61 -20.96 61.95
C PHE A 1027 -79.50 -21.86 62.80
N ASP A 1028 -78.90 -22.82 63.50
CA ASP A 1028 -79.62 -23.82 64.27
C ASP A 1028 -79.13 -23.98 65.72
N ILE A 1029 -79.59 -25.04 66.39
CA ILE A 1029 -79.25 -25.25 67.81
C ILE A 1029 -77.78 -25.63 68.00
N ALA A 1030 -77.12 -26.19 66.99
CA ALA A 1030 -75.69 -26.52 67.04
C ALA A 1030 -74.85 -25.25 67.21
N ASP A 1031 -75.18 -24.15 66.54
CA ASP A 1031 -74.51 -22.86 66.72
C ASP A 1031 -74.65 -22.32 68.13
N VAL A 1032 -75.87 -22.42 68.68
CA VAL A 1032 -76.15 -21.99 70.06
C VAL A 1032 -75.38 -22.87 71.04
N ILE A 1033 -75.29 -24.18 70.79
CA ILE A 1033 -74.52 -25.11 71.62
C ILE A 1033 -73.03 -24.77 71.54
N THR A 1034 -72.48 -24.57 70.35
CA THR A 1034 -71.07 -24.21 70.15
C THR A 1034 -70.75 -22.87 70.79
N PHE A 1035 -71.61 -21.86 70.61
CA PHE A 1035 -71.48 -20.58 71.32
C PHE A 1035 -71.43 -20.77 72.83
N LEU A 1036 -72.37 -21.53 73.41
CA LEU A 1036 -72.41 -21.77 74.86
C LEU A 1036 -71.21 -22.59 75.36
N GLN A 1037 -70.69 -23.51 74.55
CA GLN A 1037 -69.49 -24.28 74.88
C GLN A 1037 -68.25 -23.38 74.89
N LEU A 1038 -68.07 -22.55 73.87
CA LEU A 1038 -67.00 -21.57 73.78
C LEU A 1038 -67.11 -20.51 74.90
N PHE A 1039 -68.31 -19.98 75.12
CA PHE A 1039 -68.58 -18.99 76.17
C PHE A 1039 -68.32 -19.58 77.56
N GLY A 1040 -68.75 -20.82 77.79
CA GLY A 1040 -68.56 -21.54 79.05
C GLY A 1040 -67.12 -21.98 79.30
N ALA A 1041 -66.32 -22.14 78.25
CA ALA A 1041 -64.88 -22.38 78.37
C ALA A 1041 -64.13 -21.15 78.90
N GLY A 1042 -64.69 -19.94 78.75
CA GLY A 1042 -64.11 -18.69 79.22
C GLY A 1042 -62.99 -18.18 78.31
N CYS A 1043 -62.49 -16.97 78.60
CA CYS A 1043 -61.24 -16.48 77.99
C CYS A 1043 -60.06 -17.15 78.72
N PRO A 1044 -59.16 -17.85 78.01
CA PRO A 1044 -57.97 -18.46 78.60
C PRO A 1044 -57.03 -17.49 79.31
#